data_AF-A0A8J3ZID7-F1
#
_entry.id   AF-A0A8J3ZID7-F1
#
_cell.length_a   1.000
_cell.length_b   1.000
_cell.length_c   1.000
_cell.angle_alpha   90.00
_cell.angle_beta   90.00
_cell.angle_gamma   90.00
#
_symmetry.space_group_name_H-M   'P 1'
#
loop_
_entity.id
_entity.type
_entity.pdbx_description
1 polymer ?
#
loop_
_entity_poly.entity_id
_entity_poly.type
_entity_poly.pdbx_seq_one_letter_code
_entity_poly.pdbx_strand_id
1 'polypeptide(L)'
;MSAGTTIAVLVTVTGIPTPAAAAAAPFFPPAQTSGSVQVKLHPTQGVPTGQPKLVTFGVPLPRGSLAPSALNTVRVLRGSTEIPAYVDQMTPWRHTTNAALDGTSVRVARVQINLSFGVSYPNFETVTVSWGGQQRGSNVTTLVDARTAWHRVTDGTTATGGPTFGSANNVFEPDVYAVFPKTWLAAGGLKAPMDPMVDSIGPNRIPANQVAASYPGYQESDQAQVNFFYTILNEDDPLTGPVVEGGNTNPFLTSDEPWLYDRAEVMYIGYLRTGYLRFLREAVRNAEFYRTQLWTPADCNGGRCVGSFKPKNPDASAPWHDQKYSYNEPLAMTHWLTGDTRPLSQIEDVTKVYDDVNTQVNPSFYTERHIGLKLLANVVAYEVTGKAVYKDRMLVILNDFRQAQLHPLDGGPVDGGIWHSLVAHEGVPPNEEQTITSPWMTALLADAASRLYLVSEHPEVRNLLIGLASHECGVGSYWSTIRNGDNPLAEHNGGAPVYLPHYLATRDGLGVTDEFDPWANMEHTPDVAGVVAWGAYFAGVNGDTAKQNSLKQCGNDLYTSWSHVITSWTRPNAPASNLDSYRVNPPRKYTWWFKNSGSFSWAMGSGSGDPAPTCGTSTTSAVYNRTFASSTRFDVVVDATPEAVADTGVGIGANPPVNEANSFSTATTVRFNTANNRIEARSAGTYPATTIPWTAGQKYRIRFSVDVPAHTYSAFVTPPGGSELTIGTGLAFRSNYASVTALNNLRGSVDGGSIQVCPVTLPA
;
A
#
# COMPACT_ATOMS: atom_id res chain seq x y z
N MET A 1 15.63 72.45 37.77
CA MET A 1 16.65 71.38 37.79
C MET A 1 16.10 70.23 36.95
N SER A 2 16.89 69.83 35.94
CA SER A 2 16.76 68.74 34.95
C SER A 2 15.38 68.16 34.62
N ALA A 3 14.92 68.44 33.40
CA ALA A 3 13.98 67.60 32.66
C ALA A 3 14.68 66.28 32.27
N GLY A 4 14.12 65.15 32.70
CA GLY A 4 14.59 63.81 32.33
C GLY A 4 13.75 63.24 31.20
N THR A 5 14.39 63.00 30.06
CA THR A 5 13.81 62.37 28.86
C THR A 5 13.67 60.86 29.10
N THR A 6 12.44 60.35 29.16
CA THR A 6 12.17 58.89 29.17
C THR A 6 12.12 58.38 27.73
N ILE A 7 13.09 57.57 27.35
CA ILE A 7 13.11 56.84 26.06
C ILE A 7 12.21 55.62 26.21
N ALA A 8 11.09 55.58 25.48
CA ALA A 8 10.29 54.38 25.31
C ALA A 8 10.93 53.50 24.23
N VAL A 9 11.45 52.35 24.62
CA VAL A 9 11.96 51.32 23.69
C VAL A 9 10.76 50.54 23.16
N LEU A 10 10.39 50.78 21.90
CA LEU A 10 9.43 49.98 21.17
C LEU A 10 10.09 48.63 20.83
N VAL A 11 9.77 47.57 21.56
CA VAL A 11 10.17 46.20 21.20
C VAL A 11 9.20 45.71 20.12
N THR A 12 9.62 45.81 18.86
CA THR A 12 8.97 45.09 17.76
C THR A 12 9.25 43.59 17.93
N VAL A 13 8.27 42.85 18.43
CA VAL A 13 8.27 41.38 18.37
C VAL A 13 8.08 41.01 16.90
N THR A 14 9.17 40.75 16.18
CA THR A 14 9.13 40.05 14.91
C THR A 14 8.62 38.64 15.18
N GLY A 15 7.36 38.38 14.81
CA GLY A 15 6.78 37.05 14.90
C GLY A 15 7.68 36.04 14.20
N ILE A 16 8.09 35.01 14.93
CA ILE A 16 8.68 33.82 14.33
C ILE A 16 7.63 33.28 13.37
N PRO A 17 7.89 33.13 12.05
CA PRO A 17 6.95 32.51 11.16
C PRO A 17 6.68 31.10 11.70
N THR A 18 5.44 30.85 12.10
CA THR A 18 4.95 29.50 12.32
C THR A 18 5.26 28.69 11.06
N PRO A 19 5.92 27.53 11.14
CA PRO A 19 6.11 26.70 9.97
C PRO A 19 4.74 26.45 9.35
N ALA A 20 4.59 26.79 8.07
CA ALA A 20 3.39 26.47 7.33
C ALA A 20 3.13 24.97 7.50
N ALA A 21 1.90 24.60 7.90
CA ALA A 21 1.51 23.20 7.96
C ALA A 21 1.84 22.56 6.61
N ALA A 22 2.58 21.44 6.63
CA ALA A 22 2.87 20.70 5.41
C ALA A 22 1.53 20.33 4.76
N ALA A 23 1.33 20.72 3.50
CA ALA A 23 0.12 20.38 2.76
C ALA A 23 -0.03 18.85 2.69
N ALA A 24 -1.26 18.36 2.79
CA ALA A 24 -1.53 16.92 2.63
C ALA A 24 -0.99 16.41 1.28
N ALA A 25 -0.49 15.17 1.26
CA ALA A 25 0.01 14.56 0.03
C ALA A 25 -1.10 14.57 -1.06
N PRO A 26 -0.77 14.91 -2.32
CA PRO A 26 -1.74 14.84 -3.40
C PRO A 26 -2.34 13.44 -3.53
N PHE A 27 -3.67 13.34 -3.65
CA PHE A 27 -4.35 12.04 -3.81
C PHE A 27 -3.93 11.33 -5.10
N PHE A 28 -3.77 12.10 -6.18
CA PHE A 28 -3.28 11.57 -7.45
C PHE A 28 -1.78 11.84 -7.57
N PRO A 29 -0.98 10.83 -7.93
CA PRO A 29 0.40 11.05 -8.33
C PRO A 29 0.49 12.06 -9.49
N PRO A 30 1.59 12.82 -9.60
CA PRO A 30 1.76 13.77 -10.69
C PRO A 30 1.76 13.06 -12.05
N ALA A 31 1.18 13.72 -13.05
CA ALA A 31 1.22 13.25 -14.43
C ALA A 31 2.66 13.14 -14.91
N GLN A 32 3.00 12.02 -15.56
CA GLN A 32 4.28 11.83 -16.22
C GLN A 32 4.03 11.82 -17.73
N THR A 33 4.11 12.98 -18.38
CA THR A 33 3.80 13.11 -19.82
C THR A 33 4.77 12.39 -20.75
N SER A 34 5.93 11.99 -20.21
CA SER A 34 6.90 11.10 -20.85
C SER A 34 7.61 10.29 -19.77
N GLY A 35 8.00 9.06 -20.09
CA GLY A 35 8.73 8.22 -19.16
C GLY A 35 8.94 6.82 -19.67
N SER A 36 9.45 5.96 -18.79
CA SER A 36 9.62 4.54 -19.08
C SER A 36 9.53 3.71 -17.80
N VAL A 37 9.05 2.48 -17.94
CA VAL A 37 9.01 1.48 -16.86
C VAL A 37 9.63 0.18 -17.35
N GLN A 38 10.48 -0.42 -16.52
CA GLN A 38 11.00 -1.77 -16.76
C GLN A 38 9.98 -2.80 -16.30
N VAL A 39 9.66 -3.74 -17.17
CA VAL A 39 8.69 -4.82 -16.92
C VAL A 39 9.42 -6.15 -16.99
N LYS A 40 9.33 -6.93 -15.90
CA LYS A 40 9.88 -8.28 -15.84
C LYS A 40 8.87 -9.25 -16.43
N LEU A 41 9.28 -10.00 -17.45
CA LEU A 41 8.47 -11.00 -18.13
C LEU A 41 8.90 -12.39 -17.66
N HIS A 42 8.05 -13.02 -16.84
CA HIS A 42 8.28 -14.34 -16.27
C HIS A 42 7.52 -15.41 -17.07
N PRO A 43 8.19 -16.21 -17.93
CA PRO A 43 7.57 -17.39 -18.49
C PRO A 43 7.17 -18.38 -17.38
N THR A 44 5.98 -18.98 -17.48
CA THR A 44 5.53 -20.02 -16.56
C THR A 44 6.14 -21.38 -16.89
N GLN A 45 5.89 -22.37 -16.02
CA GLN A 45 6.23 -23.75 -16.30
C GLN A 45 5.60 -24.20 -17.64
N GLY A 46 6.39 -24.87 -18.48
CA GLY A 46 5.93 -25.37 -19.77
C GLY A 46 6.14 -24.42 -20.96
N VAL A 47 6.61 -23.18 -20.75
CA VAL A 47 7.08 -22.33 -21.85
C VAL A 47 8.52 -22.73 -22.23
N PRO A 48 8.75 -23.29 -23.43
CA PRO A 48 10.08 -23.67 -23.87
C PRO A 48 10.92 -22.45 -24.25
N THR A 49 12.23 -22.53 -24.00
CA THR A 49 13.16 -21.50 -24.45
C THR A 49 13.27 -21.47 -25.98
N GLY A 50 13.59 -20.31 -26.54
CA GLY A 50 13.78 -20.08 -27.97
C GLY A 50 12.48 -20.01 -28.81
N GLN A 51 11.35 -20.47 -28.27
CA GLN A 51 10.07 -20.43 -28.99
C GLN A 51 9.33 -19.10 -28.76
N PRO A 52 8.81 -18.45 -29.82
CA PRO A 52 8.03 -17.23 -29.67
C PRO A 52 6.74 -17.49 -28.87
N LYS A 53 6.46 -16.61 -27.92
CA LYS A 53 5.23 -16.59 -27.13
C LYS A 53 4.58 -15.21 -27.17
N LEU A 54 3.26 -15.21 -27.33
CA LEU A 54 2.45 -14.01 -27.16
C LEU A 54 2.46 -13.60 -25.69
N VAL A 55 2.73 -12.33 -25.44
CA VAL A 55 2.69 -11.72 -24.11
C VAL A 55 1.72 -10.55 -24.18
N THR A 56 0.70 -10.56 -23.33
CA THR A 56 -0.30 -9.49 -23.23
C THR A 56 -0.37 -9.02 -21.78
N PHE A 57 -0.33 -7.71 -21.57
CA PHE A 57 -0.46 -7.10 -20.25
C PHE A 57 -0.93 -5.65 -20.39
N GLY A 58 -1.53 -5.10 -19.34
CA GLY A 58 -1.81 -3.68 -19.28
C GLY A 58 -0.75 -2.91 -18.49
N VAL A 59 -0.52 -1.67 -18.92
CA VAL A 59 0.41 -0.73 -18.31
C VAL A 59 -0.43 0.35 -17.62
N PRO A 60 -0.53 0.35 -16.28
CA PRO A 60 -1.22 1.40 -15.56
C PRO A 60 -0.43 2.70 -15.64
N LEU A 61 -1.12 3.81 -15.84
CA LEU A 61 -0.54 5.14 -16.04
C LEU A 61 -1.21 6.14 -15.09
N PRO A 62 -0.43 6.98 -14.37
CA PRO A 62 -1.00 8.06 -13.57
C PRO A 62 -1.87 8.99 -14.43
N ARG A 63 -2.91 9.58 -13.83
CA ARG A 63 -3.85 10.46 -14.52
C ARG A 63 -3.13 11.61 -15.24
N GLY A 64 -3.49 11.85 -16.50
CA GLY A 64 -2.86 12.88 -17.33
C GLY A 64 -1.52 12.50 -17.97
N SER A 65 -0.97 11.30 -17.72
CA SER A 65 0.35 10.90 -18.24
C SER A 65 0.38 10.62 -19.74
N LEU A 66 -0.74 10.16 -20.31
CA LEU A 66 -0.82 9.82 -21.72
C LEU A 66 -2.22 10.14 -22.26
N ALA A 67 -2.30 10.99 -23.28
CA ALA A 67 -3.55 11.22 -24.00
C ALA A 67 -3.89 10.02 -24.91
N PRO A 68 -5.18 9.70 -25.15
CA PRO A 68 -5.57 8.62 -26.05
C PRO A 68 -4.97 8.76 -27.46
N SER A 69 -4.86 9.99 -27.97
CA SER A 69 -4.23 10.30 -29.27
C SER A 69 -2.72 10.02 -29.33
N ALA A 70 -2.07 9.87 -28.17
CA ALA A 70 -0.63 9.64 -28.04
C ALA A 70 -0.26 8.16 -27.81
N LEU A 71 -1.22 7.21 -27.90
CA LEU A 71 -0.95 5.76 -27.79
C LEU A 71 0.08 5.25 -28.81
N ASN A 72 0.21 5.95 -29.95
CA ASN A 72 1.24 5.66 -30.95
C ASN A 72 2.66 6.00 -30.47
N THR A 73 2.84 6.69 -29.35
CA THR A 73 4.15 6.96 -28.73
C THR A 73 4.58 5.91 -27.72
N VAL A 74 3.71 4.95 -27.39
CA VAL A 74 4.04 3.86 -26.47
C VAL A 74 4.92 2.85 -27.20
N ARG A 75 6.18 2.70 -26.78
CA ARG A 75 7.17 1.82 -27.40
C ARG A 75 7.59 0.73 -26.43
N VAL A 76 7.88 -0.45 -26.96
CA VAL A 76 8.45 -1.56 -26.18
C VAL A 76 9.87 -1.83 -26.67
N LEU A 77 10.83 -1.84 -25.75
CA LEU A 77 12.24 -2.05 -26.05
C LEU A 77 12.77 -3.29 -25.33
N ARG A 78 13.59 -4.09 -26.01
CA ARG A 78 14.42 -5.14 -25.41
C ARG A 78 15.88 -4.65 -25.49
N GLY A 79 16.44 -4.26 -24.34
CA GLY A 79 17.66 -3.44 -24.32
C GLY A 79 17.40 -2.09 -25.00
N SER A 80 18.20 -1.72 -25.99
CA SER A 80 18.03 -0.50 -26.80
C SER A 80 17.19 -0.71 -28.07
N THR A 81 16.79 -1.94 -28.37
CA THR A 81 16.10 -2.29 -29.63
C THR A 81 14.59 -2.27 -29.43
N GLU A 82 13.88 -1.48 -30.23
CA GLU A 82 12.42 -1.49 -30.28
C GLU A 82 11.90 -2.81 -30.90
N ILE A 83 10.91 -3.42 -30.25
CA ILE A 83 10.24 -4.63 -30.74
C ILE A 83 8.81 -4.31 -31.20
N PRO A 84 8.27 -5.02 -32.22
CA PRO A 84 6.91 -4.83 -32.66
C PRO A 84 5.89 -5.04 -31.53
N ALA A 85 4.97 -4.10 -31.36
CA ALA A 85 3.92 -4.17 -30.35
C ALA A 85 2.57 -3.69 -30.89
N TYR A 86 1.50 -4.33 -30.43
CA TYR A 86 0.14 -3.81 -30.50
C TYR A 86 -0.11 -3.03 -29.21
N VAL A 87 -0.66 -1.82 -29.34
CA VAL A 87 -0.99 -0.97 -28.20
C VAL A 87 -2.34 -0.31 -28.42
N ASP A 88 -3.24 -0.43 -27.45
CA ASP A 88 -4.48 0.33 -27.37
C ASP A 88 -4.83 0.73 -25.93
N GLN A 89 -5.89 1.52 -25.78
CA GLN A 89 -6.44 1.86 -24.46
C GLN A 89 -7.46 0.80 -24.05
N MET A 90 -7.22 0.16 -22.90
CA MET A 90 -8.19 -0.73 -22.27
C MET A 90 -9.21 0.05 -21.48
N THR A 91 -8.72 1.00 -20.68
CA THR A 91 -9.55 1.79 -19.78
C THR A 91 -9.01 3.21 -19.71
N PRO A 92 -9.84 4.24 -19.95
CA PRO A 92 -9.46 5.63 -19.70
C PRO A 92 -9.55 5.97 -18.22
N TRP A 93 -8.90 7.06 -17.81
CA TRP A 93 -9.26 7.76 -16.59
C TRP A 93 -10.66 8.34 -16.75
N ARG A 94 -11.51 8.13 -15.74
CA ARG A 94 -12.90 8.58 -15.74
C ARG A 94 -13.15 9.63 -14.68
N HIS A 95 -14.11 10.50 -14.94
CA HIS A 95 -14.57 11.47 -13.96
C HIS A 95 -16.08 11.64 -14.01
N THR A 96 -16.77 11.57 -12.86
CA THR A 96 -18.24 11.59 -12.81
C THR A 96 -18.86 12.91 -13.27
N THR A 97 -18.25 14.06 -12.94
CA THR A 97 -18.80 15.39 -13.22
C THR A 97 -17.91 16.33 -14.04
N ASN A 98 -16.59 16.11 -14.10
CA ASN A 98 -15.64 16.99 -14.78
C ASN A 98 -15.26 16.44 -16.17
N ALA A 99 -15.91 16.94 -17.21
CA ALA A 99 -15.66 16.54 -18.60
C ALA A 99 -14.24 16.86 -19.10
N ALA A 100 -13.50 17.77 -18.45
CA ALA A 100 -12.10 18.04 -18.79
C ALA A 100 -11.15 16.92 -18.30
N LEU A 101 -11.62 16.06 -17.40
CA LEU A 101 -10.87 14.92 -16.85
C LEU A 101 -11.41 13.56 -17.35
N ASP A 102 -12.71 13.48 -17.66
CA ASP A 102 -13.33 12.23 -18.11
C ASP A 102 -12.88 11.82 -19.52
N GLY A 103 -12.22 10.68 -19.65
CA GLY A 103 -11.79 10.14 -20.94
C GLY A 103 -10.56 10.81 -21.54
N THR A 104 -9.96 11.80 -20.88
CA THR A 104 -8.90 12.64 -21.48
C THR A 104 -7.50 12.05 -21.37
N SER A 105 -7.31 11.03 -20.53
CA SER A 105 -6.05 10.29 -20.41
C SER A 105 -6.26 8.78 -20.28
N VAL A 106 -5.29 8.02 -20.79
CA VAL A 106 -5.23 6.56 -20.68
C VAL A 106 -4.95 6.19 -19.22
N ARG A 107 -5.78 5.33 -18.63
CA ARG A 107 -5.50 4.73 -17.31
C ARG A 107 -4.73 3.44 -17.45
N VAL A 108 -5.14 2.58 -18.37
CA VAL A 108 -4.44 1.33 -18.68
C VAL A 108 -4.26 1.21 -20.19
N ALA A 109 -3.00 1.18 -20.63
CA ALA A 109 -2.63 0.88 -22.02
C ALA A 109 -2.35 -0.63 -22.15
N ARG A 110 -3.05 -1.33 -23.04
CA ARG A 110 -2.69 -2.72 -23.36
C ARG A 110 -1.42 -2.73 -24.17
N VAL A 111 -0.51 -3.63 -23.86
CA VAL A 111 0.64 -3.96 -24.68
C VAL A 111 0.57 -5.44 -25.02
N GLN A 112 0.69 -5.75 -26.31
CA GLN A 112 0.80 -7.12 -26.80
C GLN A 112 2.01 -7.26 -27.72
N ILE A 113 2.89 -8.21 -27.40
CA ILE A 113 4.15 -8.48 -28.09
C ILE A 113 4.31 -9.98 -28.31
N ASN A 114 5.20 -10.36 -29.24
CA ASN A 114 5.61 -11.75 -29.42
C ASN A 114 7.12 -11.86 -29.17
N LEU A 115 7.52 -12.71 -28.23
CA LEU A 115 8.89 -12.81 -27.77
C LEU A 115 9.34 -14.26 -27.59
N SER A 116 10.56 -14.56 -28.03
CA SER A 116 11.29 -15.78 -27.65
C SER A 116 12.14 -15.52 -26.41
N PHE A 117 12.00 -16.39 -25.42
CA PHE A 117 12.69 -16.32 -24.14
C PHE A 117 13.93 -17.21 -24.12
N GLY A 118 15.05 -16.69 -23.64
CA GLY A 118 16.27 -17.45 -23.35
C GLY A 118 16.28 -18.07 -21.95
N VAL A 119 15.29 -17.76 -21.13
CA VAL A 119 15.18 -18.22 -19.73
C VAL A 119 13.94 -19.08 -19.53
N SER A 120 14.00 -19.99 -18.56
CA SER A 120 12.85 -20.75 -18.07
C SER A 120 12.38 -20.23 -16.71
N TYR A 121 11.14 -20.55 -16.34
CA TYR A 121 10.61 -20.33 -14.99
C TYR A 121 11.61 -20.82 -13.90
N PRO A 122 11.78 -20.11 -12.77
CA PRO A 122 11.12 -18.85 -12.37
C PRO A 122 11.82 -17.58 -12.84
N ASN A 123 12.87 -17.70 -13.66
CA ASN A 123 13.64 -16.55 -14.15
C ASN A 123 12.79 -15.68 -15.08
N PHE A 124 13.29 -14.47 -15.34
CA PHE A 124 12.62 -13.49 -16.19
C PHE A 124 13.59 -12.83 -17.16
N GLU A 125 13.02 -12.25 -18.21
CA GLU A 125 13.69 -11.24 -19.02
C GLU A 125 13.01 -9.89 -18.80
N THR A 126 13.70 -8.80 -19.16
CA THR A 126 13.17 -7.45 -18.98
C THR A 126 12.90 -6.79 -20.32
N VAL A 127 11.75 -6.13 -20.43
CA VAL A 127 11.46 -5.15 -21.49
C VAL A 127 11.26 -3.78 -20.86
N THR A 128 11.51 -2.72 -21.62
CA THR A 128 11.19 -1.35 -21.22
C THR A 128 9.98 -0.89 -22.01
N VAL A 129 8.92 -0.46 -21.33
CA VAL A 129 7.81 0.26 -21.96
C VAL A 129 8.05 1.74 -21.76
N SER A 130 8.09 2.52 -22.84
CA SER A 130 8.27 3.98 -22.82
C SER A 130 7.11 4.69 -23.50
N TRP A 131 6.84 5.95 -23.13
CA TRP A 131 5.76 6.77 -23.68
C TRP A 131 6.14 8.25 -23.73
N GLY A 132 5.37 9.04 -24.48
CA GLY A 132 5.53 10.51 -24.56
C GLY A 132 6.77 10.97 -25.33
N GLY A 133 7.50 10.05 -25.96
CA GLY A 133 8.66 10.32 -26.79
C GLY A 133 8.36 10.14 -28.28
N GLN A 134 9.32 9.52 -28.99
CA GLN A 134 9.16 9.20 -30.40
C GLN A 134 7.96 8.28 -30.65
N GLN A 135 7.34 8.43 -31.83
CA GLN A 135 6.33 7.48 -32.29
C GLN A 135 6.93 6.08 -32.46
N ARG A 136 6.12 5.07 -32.14
CA ARG A 136 6.43 3.65 -32.31
C ARG A 136 6.63 3.34 -33.78
N GLY A 137 7.84 2.90 -34.13
CA GLY A 137 8.22 2.56 -35.50
C GLY A 137 7.76 1.16 -35.92
N SER A 138 7.61 0.24 -34.95
CA SER A 138 7.26 -1.15 -35.19
C SER A 138 5.89 -1.49 -34.61
N ASN A 139 4.86 -1.55 -35.45
CA ASN A 139 3.48 -1.80 -35.05
C ASN A 139 3.04 -3.23 -35.36
N VAL A 140 2.36 -3.86 -34.40
CA VAL A 140 1.44 -4.98 -34.65
C VAL A 140 0.04 -4.38 -34.75
N THR A 141 -0.67 -4.63 -35.84
CA THR A 141 -1.95 -3.96 -36.15
C THR A 141 -3.19 -4.72 -35.67
N THR A 142 -3.04 -6.01 -35.39
CA THR A 142 -4.15 -6.88 -34.99
C THR A 142 -3.93 -7.37 -33.57
N LEU A 143 -4.89 -7.08 -32.70
CA LEU A 143 -4.98 -7.72 -31.40
C LEU A 143 -5.30 -9.20 -31.57
N VAL A 144 -4.46 -10.06 -31.01
CA VAL A 144 -4.76 -11.48 -30.81
C VAL A 144 -5.41 -11.64 -29.44
N ASP A 145 -6.35 -12.56 -29.36
CA ASP A 145 -6.97 -12.93 -28.10
C ASP A 145 -5.92 -13.41 -27.07
N ALA A 146 -5.82 -12.72 -25.93
CA ALA A 146 -4.83 -13.03 -24.89
C ALA A 146 -4.87 -14.50 -24.45
N ARG A 147 -6.04 -15.15 -24.46
CA ARG A 147 -6.19 -16.56 -24.03
C ARG A 147 -5.54 -17.58 -24.95
N THR A 148 -5.08 -17.19 -26.15
CA THR A 148 -4.30 -18.10 -27.01
C THR A 148 -2.91 -18.40 -26.46
N ALA A 149 -2.44 -17.62 -25.47
CA ALA A 149 -1.18 -17.85 -24.75
C ALA A 149 -1.43 -17.94 -23.24
N TRP A 150 -2.50 -18.66 -22.88
CA TRP A 150 -2.76 -19.11 -21.52
C TRP A 150 -2.79 -20.64 -21.53
N HIS A 151 -2.39 -21.24 -20.41
CA HIS A 151 -2.50 -22.68 -20.21
C HIS A 151 -3.33 -22.99 -18.98
N ARG A 152 -3.86 -24.21 -18.95
CA ARG A 152 -4.62 -24.72 -17.80
C ARG A 152 -3.66 -25.03 -16.67
N VAL A 153 -3.98 -24.60 -15.47
CA VAL A 153 -3.22 -24.93 -14.26
C VAL A 153 -3.46 -26.40 -13.91
N THR A 154 -2.39 -27.12 -13.57
CA THR A 154 -2.45 -28.58 -13.28
C THR A 154 -1.70 -28.96 -12.00
N ASP A 155 -1.50 -28.01 -11.09
CA ASP A 155 -0.67 -28.20 -9.89
C ASP A 155 -1.31 -29.23 -8.94
N GLY A 156 -2.60 -29.10 -8.65
CA GLY A 156 -3.40 -30.02 -7.82
C GLY A 156 -3.10 -29.94 -6.31
N THR A 157 -1.82 -30.01 -5.94
CA THR A 157 -1.34 -29.89 -4.55
C THR A 157 -0.12 -28.98 -4.45
N THR A 158 -0.01 -28.23 -3.35
CA THR A 158 1.20 -27.46 -3.01
C THR A 158 2.35 -28.39 -2.64
N ALA A 159 3.56 -27.85 -2.51
CA ALA A 159 4.73 -28.62 -2.06
C ALA A 159 4.57 -29.21 -0.64
N THR A 160 3.70 -28.61 0.17
CA THR A 160 3.36 -29.07 1.53
C THR A 160 2.16 -30.02 1.56
N GLY A 161 1.59 -30.39 0.40
CA GLY A 161 0.45 -31.30 0.28
C GLY A 161 -0.91 -30.66 0.47
N GLY A 162 -0.98 -29.34 0.64
CA GLY A 162 -2.22 -28.58 0.69
C GLY A 162 -2.91 -28.50 -0.68
N PRO A 163 -4.25 -28.37 -0.75
CA PRO A 163 -4.94 -28.27 -2.02
C PRO A 163 -4.60 -26.95 -2.74
N THR A 164 -4.38 -27.04 -4.05
CA THR A 164 -4.32 -25.91 -4.98
C THR A 164 -5.12 -26.24 -6.25
N PHE A 165 -5.07 -25.40 -7.27
CA PHE A 165 -5.80 -25.63 -8.52
C PHE A 165 -5.22 -26.82 -9.29
N GLY A 166 -6.01 -27.88 -9.43
CA GLY A 166 -5.74 -28.99 -10.35
C GLY A 166 -6.45 -28.80 -11.67
N SER A 167 -6.23 -29.73 -12.60
CA SER A 167 -6.88 -29.70 -13.92
C SER A 167 -8.40 -29.59 -13.77
N ALA A 168 -9.03 -30.40 -12.91
CA ALA A 168 -10.48 -30.41 -12.68
C ALA A 168 -11.11 -29.03 -12.38
N ASN A 169 -10.35 -28.09 -11.79
CA ASN A 169 -10.88 -26.76 -11.44
C ASN A 169 -11.03 -25.82 -12.65
N ASN A 170 -10.46 -26.17 -13.81
CA ASN A 170 -10.56 -25.39 -15.05
C ASN A 170 -10.05 -23.94 -14.92
N VAL A 171 -9.04 -23.73 -14.07
CA VAL A 171 -8.33 -22.46 -13.91
C VAL A 171 -7.24 -22.36 -14.97
N PHE A 172 -7.11 -21.18 -15.57
CA PHE A 172 -6.07 -20.86 -16.55
C PHE A 172 -5.24 -19.69 -16.06
N GLU A 173 -4.00 -19.64 -16.51
CA GLU A 173 -3.10 -18.51 -16.28
C GLU A 173 -2.33 -18.13 -17.56
N PRO A 174 -1.82 -16.89 -17.66
CA PRO A 174 -0.91 -16.50 -18.74
C PRO A 174 0.31 -17.41 -18.81
N ASP A 175 0.76 -17.73 -20.04
CA ASP A 175 2.06 -18.38 -20.28
C ASP A 175 3.23 -17.48 -19.82
N VAL A 176 3.04 -16.17 -19.79
CA VAL A 176 4.05 -15.20 -19.36
C VAL A 176 3.38 -14.12 -18.51
N TYR A 177 3.86 -13.94 -17.29
CA TYR A 177 3.44 -12.84 -16.42
C TYR A 177 4.30 -11.60 -16.62
N ALA A 178 3.66 -10.43 -16.72
CA ALA A 178 4.30 -9.13 -16.67
C ALA A 178 4.29 -8.59 -15.23
N VAL A 179 5.47 -8.38 -14.66
CA VAL A 179 5.68 -7.92 -13.28
C VAL A 179 6.30 -6.53 -13.29
N PHE A 180 5.58 -5.57 -12.70
CA PHE A 180 5.98 -4.18 -12.60
C PHE A 180 6.69 -3.87 -11.28
N PRO A 181 7.53 -2.81 -11.23
CA PRO A 181 8.07 -2.30 -9.97
C PRO A 181 6.95 -1.82 -9.05
N LYS A 182 7.06 -2.12 -7.75
CA LYS A 182 6.06 -1.71 -6.75
C LYS A 182 5.81 -0.20 -6.69
N THR A 183 6.85 0.61 -6.88
CA THR A 183 6.71 2.07 -6.91
C THR A 183 5.87 2.55 -8.10
N TRP A 184 5.95 1.85 -9.24
CA TRP A 184 5.08 2.09 -10.39
C TRP A 184 3.64 1.67 -10.12
N LEU A 185 3.46 0.48 -9.53
CA LEU A 185 2.12 -0.05 -9.20
C LEU A 185 1.38 0.85 -8.20
N ALA A 186 2.06 1.30 -7.15
CA ALA A 186 1.52 2.24 -6.17
C ALA A 186 1.11 3.59 -6.80
N ALA A 187 1.84 4.05 -7.82
CA ALA A 187 1.52 5.28 -8.55
C ALA A 187 0.50 5.08 -9.70
N GLY A 188 0.25 3.85 -10.13
CA GLY A 188 -0.53 3.52 -11.32
C GLY A 188 -2.04 3.72 -11.18
N GLY A 189 -2.54 3.96 -9.97
CA GLY A 189 -3.94 4.29 -9.72
C GLY A 189 -4.92 3.15 -10.04
N LEU A 190 -4.51 1.89 -9.90
CA LEU A 190 -5.38 0.71 -10.05
C LEU A 190 -6.31 0.51 -8.84
N LYS A 191 -5.92 1.04 -7.68
CA LYS A 191 -6.73 1.16 -6.46
C LYS A 191 -6.49 2.56 -5.84
N ALA A 192 -7.18 2.86 -4.75
CA ALA A 192 -6.88 4.04 -3.93
C ALA A 192 -5.39 4.06 -3.51
N PRO A 193 -4.82 5.26 -3.27
CA PRO A 193 -3.40 5.41 -2.95
C PRO A 193 -2.93 4.51 -1.80
N MET A 194 -1.73 3.94 -1.94
CA MET A 194 -1.10 3.06 -0.95
C MET A 194 0.42 3.23 -1.01
N ASP A 195 1.11 2.95 0.09
CA ASP A 195 2.57 2.93 0.08
C ASP A 195 3.06 1.59 -0.50
N PRO A 196 4.15 1.60 -1.29
CA PRO A 196 4.88 0.38 -1.58
C PRO A 196 5.41 -0.22 -0.28
N MET A 197 5.38 -1.55 -0.19
CA MET A 197 6.00 -2.31 0.88
C MET A 197 7.48 -1.97 1.00
N VAL A 198 8.06 -1.95 2.20
CA VAL A 198 9.49 -1.64 2.38
C VAL A 198 10.41 -2.70 1.76
N ASP A 199 11.58 -2.28 1.25
CA ASP A 199 12.54 -3.16 0.54
C ASP A 199 13.18 -4.26 1.41
N SER A 200 13.18 -4.08 2.73
CA SER A 200 13.73 -5.06 3.68
C SER A 200 12.91 -6.34 3.79
N ILE A 201 11.65 -6.30 3.38
CA ILE A 201 10.74 -7.44 3.43
C ILE A 201 10.82 -8.13 2.08
N GLY A 202 11.20 -9.41 2.08
CA GLY A 202 11.34 -10.23 0.88
C GLY A 202 10.04 -10.93 0.46
N PRO A 203 10.05 -11.66 -0.67
CA PRO A 203 8.87 -12.36 -1.17
C PRO A 203 8.48 -13.59 -0.36
N ASN A 204 9.36 -14.10 0.49
CA ASN A 204 9.14 -15.31 1.27
C ASN A 204 8.79 -14.96 2.71
N ARG A 205 7.90 -15.75 3.32
CA ARG A 205 7.68 -15.70 4.76
C ARG A 205 8.99 -15.96 5.51
N ILE A 206 9.16 -15.31 6.64
CA ILE A 206 10.25 -15.61 7.58
C ILE A 206 9.78 -16.65 8.61
N PRO A 207 10.70 -17.41 9.25
CA PRO A 207 10.35 -18.24 10.40
C PRO A 207 9.72 -17.40 11.52
N ALA A 208 8.66 -17.90 12.16
CA ALA A 208 7.93 -17.15 13.19
C ALA A 208 8.82 -16.76 14.39
N ASN A 209 9.84 -17.55 14.72
CA ASN A 209 10.83 -17.23 15.76
C ASN A 209 11.86 -16.15 15.35
N GLN A 210 11.80 -15.67 14.12
CA GLN A 210 12.67 -14.60 13.58
C GLN A 210 11.90 -13.30 13.32
N VAL A 211 10.59 -13.26 13.59
CA VAL A 211 9.79 -12.02 13.55
C VAL A 211 10.33 -11.06 14.61
N ALA A 212 10.47 -9.78 14.23
CA ALA A 212 11.01 -8.78 15.14
C ALA A 212 10.03 -8.49 16.28
N ALA A 213 10.55 -8.19 17.47
CA ALA A 213 9.71 -7.79 18.60
C ALA A 213 9.01 -6.43 18.40
N SER A 214 9.51 -5.60 17.47
CA SER A 214 8.90 -4.33 17.08
C SER A 214 9.32 -3.95 15.66
N TYR A 215 8.48 -3.16 14.99
CA TYR A 215 8.72 -2.68 13.63
C TYR A 215 8.67 -1.14 13.60
N PRO A 216 9.54 -0.47 12.80
CA PRO A 216 9.42 0.96 12.57
C PRO A 216 8.12 1.32 11.85
N GLY A 217 7.39 2.30 12.37
CA GLY A 217 6.16 2.81 11.75
C GLY A 217 5.16 1.69 11.52
N TYR A 218 4.79 1.48 10.25
CA TYR A 218 3.77 0.51 9.85
C TYR A 218 4.33 -0.77 9.18
N GLN A 219 5.64 -1.02 9.30
CA GLN A 219 6.31 -2.14 8.60
C GLN A 219 5.89 -3.53 9.11
N GLU A 220 5.28 -3.61 10.30
CA GLU A 220 4.72 -4.89 10.76
C GLU A 220 3.61 -5.36 9.83
N SER A 221 2.79 -4.43 9.30
CA SER A 221 1.67 -4.77 8.41
C SER A 221 2.16 -5.34 7.10
N ASP A 222 3.25 -4.78 6.60
CA ASP A 222 3.95 -5.32 5.45
C ASP A 222 4.45 -6.74 5.70
N GLN A 223 5.14 -6.96 6.81
CA GLN A 223 5.71 -8.27 7.13
C GLN A 223 4.61 -9.31 7.35
N ALA A 224 3.53 -8.93 8.04
CA ALA A 224 2.38 -9.78 8.29
C ALA A 224 1.66 -10.15 6.98
N GLN A 225 1.49 -9.21 6.05
CA GLN A 225 0.84 -9.49 4.77
C GLN A 225 1.58 -10.59 3.99
N VAL A 226 2.92 -10.60 4.02
CA VAL A 226 3.73 -11.67 3.40
C VAL A 226 3.67 -12.97 4.19
N ASN A 227 3.83 -12.90 5.52
CA ASN A 227 3.91 -14.11 6.34
C ASN A 227 2.61 -14.94 6.32
N PHE A 228 1.47 -14.29 6.56
CA PHE A 228 0.17 -14.96 6.63
C PHE A 228 -0.38 -15.36 5.24
N PHE A 229 0.18 -14.82 4.15
CA PHE A 229 -0.22 -15.17 2.78
C PHE A 229 -0.01 -16.66 2.49
N TYR A 230 1.10 -17.24 2.97
CA TYR A 230 1.40 -18.65 2.73
C TYR A 230 0.42 -19.60 3.44
N THR A 231 -0.11 -19.21 4.61
CA THR A 231 -1.14 -19.97 5.31
C THR A 231 -2.41 -20.06 4.46
N ILE A 232 -2.87 -18.95 3.89
CA ILE A 232 -4.09 -18.97 3.07
C ILE A 232 -3.92 -19.72 1.75
N LEU A 233 -2.69 -19.94 1.28
CA LEU A 233 -2.38 -20.77 0.11
C LEU A 233 -2.28 -22.26 0.42
N ASN A 234 -2.43 -22.68 1.68
CA ASN A 234 -2.12 -24.04 2.14
C ASN A 234 -0.64 -24.41 1.98
N GLU A 235 0.25 -23.46 2.25
CA GLU A 235 1.70 -23.64 2.22
C GLU A 235 2.34 -23.48 3.61
N ASP A 236 1.59 -23.76 4.68
CA ASP A 236 2.19 -23.90 6.01
C ASP A 236 2.88 -25.26 6.22
N ASP A 237 3.79 -25.32 7.18
CA ASP A 237 4.63 -26.49 7.46
C ASP A 237 3.74 -27.73 7.73
N PRO A 238 3.85 -28.80 6.92
CA PRO A 238 2.98 -29.96 7.01
C PRO A 238 3.45 -30.89 8.14
N LEU A 239 3.27 -30.48 9.39
CA LEU A 239 3.28 -31.42 10.50
C LEU A 239 1.85 -31.96 10.67
N THR A 240 1.68 -33.14 10.09
CA THR A 240 0.45 -33.82 9.65
C THR A 240 -0.62 -34.08 10.71
N GLY A 241 -1.88 -33.83 10.36
CA GLY A 241 -3.04 -34.58 10.89
C GLY A 241 -4.30 -33.74 11.13
N PRO A 242 -5.50 -34.22 10.73
CA PRO A 242 -6.76 -33.50 10.93
C PRO A 242 -7.23 -33.67 12.38
N VAL A 243 -7.56 -32.57 13.05
CA VAL A 243 -8.38 -32.62 14.27
C VAL A 243 -9.63 -31.79 14.04
N VAL A 244 -10.67 -32.52 13.62
CA VAL A 244 -12.13 -32.31 13.79
C VAL A 244 -12.73 -31.01 13.22
N GLU A 245 -13.64 -31.18 12.25
CA GLU A 245 -14.47 -30.15 11.58
C GLU A 245 -13.77 -28.81 11.32
N GLY A 246 -12.85 -28.79 10.34
CA GLY A 246 -12.08 -27.57 10.01
C GLY A 246 -10.57 -27.81 10.09
N GLY A 247 -10.06 -28.76 9.31
CA GLY A 247 -8.63 -29.12 9.27
C GLY A 247 -7.72 -27.94 8.92
N ASN A 248 -6.42 -28.09 9.18
CA ASN A 248 -5.34 -27.11 8.94
C ASN A 248 -5.10 -26.77 7.44
N THR A 249 -6.08 -26.99 6.59
CA THR A 249 -6.06 -26.62 5.17
C THR A 249 -7.28 -25.76 4.88
N ASN A 250 -7.05 -24.57 4.34
CA ASN A 250 -8.00 -23.67 3.75
C ASN A 250 -8.76 -24.35 2.59
N PRO A 251 -10.07 -24.68 2.73
CA PRO A 251 -10.83 -25.46 1.76
C PRO A 251 -11.45 -24.58 0.66
N PHE A 252 -10.68 -23.65 0.09
CA PHE A 252 -11.20 -22.64 -0.86
C PHE A 252 -11.78 -23.21 -2.17
N LEU A 253 -11.53 -24.48 -2.49
CA LEU A 253 -12.13 -25.13 -3.66
C LEU A 253 -13.56 -25.63 -3.42
N THR A 254 -13.94 -25.88 -2.16
CA THR A 254 -15.20 -26.55 -1.79
C THR A 254 -16.03 -25.79 -0.75
N SER A 255 -15.48 -24.74 -0.14
CA SER A 255 -16.15 -23.91 0.85
C SER A 255 -16.24 -22.46 0.38
N ASP A 256 -17.33 -21.78 0.76
CA ASP A 256 -17.50 -20.34 0.58
C ASP A 256 -16.64 -19.54 1.57
N GLU A 257 -16.38 -20.07 2.76
CA GLU A 257 -15.76 -19.34 3.88
C GLU A 257 -14.48 -18.58 3.45
N PRO A 258 -13.52 -19.18 2.71
CA PRO A 258 -12.28 -18.51 2.35
C PRO A 258 -12.44 -17.36 1.35
N TRP A 259 -13.62 -17.21 0.74
CA TRP A 259 -13.93 -16.20 -0.27
C TRP A 259 -14.59 -14.95 0.30
N LEU A 260 -14.98 -14.95 1.59
CA LEU A 260 -15.57 -13.77 2.20
C LEU A 260 -14.53 -12.63 2.29
N TYR A 261 -14.98 -11.40 2.04
CA TYR A 261 -14.20 -10.15 1.95
C TYR A 261 -13.28 -9.98 0.73
N ASP A 262 -13.41 -10.82 -0.29
CA ASP A 262 -12.65 -10.77 -1.56
C ASP A 262 -11.21 -11.31 -1.48
N ARG A 263 -11.12 -12.63 -1.45
CA ARG A 263 -9.86 -13.40 -1.42
C ARG A 263 -8.91 -13.05 -2.57
N ALA A 264 -9.43 -12.80 -3.77
CA ALA A 264 -8.59 -12.55 -4.93
C ALA A 264 -8.02 -11.12 -4.89
N GLU A 265 -8.82 -10.13 -4.51
CA GLU A 265 -8.37 -8.74 -4.45
C GLU A 265 -7.31 -8.53 -3.37
N VAL A 266 -7.40 -9.17 -2.20
CA VAL A 266 -6.36 -9.03 -1.17
C VAL A 266 -4.97 -9.50 -1.66
N MET A 267 -4.93 -10.50 -2.55
CA MET A 267 -3.69 -10.95 -3.19
C MET A 267 -3.19 -9.94 -4.23
N TYR A 268 -4.10 -9.31 -4.98
CA TYR A 268 -3.74 -8.21 -5.88
C TYR A 268 -3.20 -7.00 -5.11
N ILE A 269 -3.78 -6.64 -3.96
CA ILE A 269 -3.25 -5.59 -3.08
C ILE A 269 -1.82 -5.95 -2.63
N GLY A 270 -1.58 -7.20 -2.24
CA GLY A 270 -0.23 -7.70 -1.97
C GLY A 270 0.71 -7.50 -3.16
N TYR A 271 0.28 -7.78 -4.39
CA TYR A 271 1.07 -7.50 -5.59
C TYR A 271 1.32 -6.00 -5.82
N LEU A 272 0.30 -5.16 -5.70
CA LEU A 272 0.42 -3.71 -5.90
C LEU A 272 1.46 -3.09 -4.96
N ARG A 273 1.54 -3.59 -3.71
CA ARG A 273 2.49 -3.10 -2.70
C ARG A 273 3.88 -3.71 -2.86
N THR A 274 4.02 -4.91 -3.42
CA THR A 274 5.30 -5.66 -3.42
C THR A 274 5.99 -5.76 -4.78
N GLY A 275 5.24 -5.81 -5.87
CA GLY A 275 5.74 -6.18 -7.19
C GLY A 275 6.23 -7.64 -7.27
N TYR A 276 5.77 -8.52 -6.37
CA TYR A 276 6.20 -9.93 -6.37
C TYR A 276 5.32 -10.80 -7.27
N LEU A 277 5.97 -11.59 -8.13
CA LEU A 277 5.31 -12.54 -9.03
C LEU A 277 4.34 -13.46 -8.29
N ARG A 278 4.71 -13.91 -7.09
CA ARG A 278 3.91 -14.88 -6.34
C ARG A 278 2.52 -14.34 -6.01
N PHE A 279 2.41 -13.11 -5.52
CA PHE A 279 1.13 -12.46 -5.27
C PHE A 279 0.31 -12.31 -6.55
N LEU A 280 0.92 -11.82 -7.64
CA LEU A 280 0.23 -11.66 -8.92
C LEU A 280 -0.32 -12.98 -9.46
N ARG A 281 0.50 -14.04 -9.43
CA ARG A 281 0.15 -15.34 -9.96
C ARG A 281 -1.02 -15.95 -9.20
N GLU A 282 -0.97 -15.94 -7.86
CA GLU A 282 -2.05 -16.47 -7.05
C GLU A 282 -3.30 -15.60 -7.14
N ALA A 283 -3.17 -14.28 -7.24
CA ALA A 283 -4.31 -13.38 -7.47
C ALA A 283 -5.03 -13.69 -8.78
N VAL A 284 -4.30 -13.83 -9.90
CA VAL A 284 -4.88 -14.17 -11.21
C VAL A 284 -5.57 -15.53 -11.18
N ARG A 285 -4.95 -16.55 -10.58
CA ARG A 285 -5.52 -17.89 -10.48
C ARG A 285 -6.79 -17.92 -9.63
N ASN A 286 -6.78 -17.25 -8.47
CA ASN A 286 -7.95 -17.17 -7.60
C ASN A 286 -9.07 -16.33 -8.24
N ALA A 287 -8.74 -15.24 -8.92
CA ALA A 287 -9.72 -14.43 -9.67
C ALA A 287 -10.34 -15.20 -10.84
N GLU A 288 -9.55 -16.02 -11.55
CA GLU A 288 -10.06 -16.85 -12.62
C GLU A 288 -10.99 -17.95 -12.11
N PHE A 289 -10.64 -18.63 -11.01
CA PHE A 289 -11.55 -19.55 -10.35
C PHE A 289 -12.84 -18.83 -9.96
N TYR A 290 -12.74 -17.72 -9.22
CA TYR A 290 -13.87 -16.91 -8.79
C TYR A 290 -14.80 -16.55 -9.95
N ARG A 291 -14.25 -16.05 -11.06
CA ARG A 291 -15.02 -15.69 -12.27
C ARG A 291 -15.85 -16.85 -12.80
N THR A 292 -15.31 -18.08 -12.80
CA THR A 292 -16.04 -19.28 -13.24
C THR A 292 -17.13 -19.71 -12.25
N GLN A 293 -17.00 -19.29 -10.99
CA GLN A 293 -17.94 -19.56 -9.92
C GLN A 293 -19.07 -18.53 -9.81
N LEU A 294 -19.15 -17.56 -10.72
CA LEU A 294 -20.29 -16.64 -10.78
C LEU A 294 -21.41 -17.21 -11.64
N TRP A 295 -22.64 -17.02 -11.18
CA TRP A 295 -23.83 -17.29 -11.97
C TRP A 295 -23.97 -16.29 -13.11
N THR A 296 -24.24 -16.80 -14.31
CA THR A 296 -24.37 -16.00 -15.54
C THR A 296 -25.84 -15.69 -15.84
N PRO A 297 -26.12 -14.70 -16.72
CA PRO A 297 -27.48 -14.46 -17.23
C PRO A 297 -28.14 -15.72 -17.82
N ALA A 298 -27.36 -16.58 -18.48
CA ALA A 298 -27.86 -17.81 -19.08
C ALA A 298 -28.27 -18.83 -18.01
N ASP A 299 -27.46 -18.98 -16.95
CA ASP A 299 -27.77 -19.90 -15.85
C ASP A 299 -29.04 -19.47 -15.09
N CYS A 300 -29.29 -18.16 -15.02
CA CYS A 300 -30.33 -17.55 -14.21
C CYS A 300 -31.62 -17.20 -14.97
N ASN A 301 -31.67 -17.42 -16.29
CA ASN A 301 -32.70 -16.83 -17.16
C ASN A 301 -32.85 -15.31 -16.95
N GLY A 302 -31.73 -14.62 -16.68
CA GLY A 302 -31.70 -13.19 -16.35
C GLY A 302 -32.24 -12.81 -14.96
N GLY A 303 -32.54 -13.78 -14.09
CA GLY A 303 -33.12 -13.58 -12.76
C GLY A 303 -32.12 -13.09 -11.69
N ARG A 304 -32.55 -13.15 -10.41
CA ARG A 304 -31.82 -12.57 -9.27
C ARG A 304 -30.46 -13.21 -8.96
N CYS A 305 -30.22 -14.45 -9.40
CA CYS A 305 -28.93 -15.10 -9.15
C CYS A 305 -27.77 -14.54 -9.98
N VAL A 306 -28.03 -13.68 -10.99
CA VAL A 306 -26.94 -13.21 -11.87
C VAL A 306 -25.89 -12.47 -11.05
N GLY A 307 -24.63 -12.89 -11.21
CA GLY A 307 -23.50 -12.31 -10.51
C GLY A 307 -23.28 -12.83 -9.08
N SER A 308 -24.14 -13.71 -8.55
CA SER A 308 -23.92 -14.32 -7.24
C SER A 308 -22.93 -15.49 -7.30
N PHE A 309 -22.31 -15.79 -6.15
CA PHE A 309 -21.23 -16.76 -6.03
C PHE A 309 -21.77 -18.18 -5.76
N LYS A 310 -21.54 -19.11 -6.69
CA LYS A 310 -22.05 -20.48 -6.68
C LYS A 310 -21.71 -21.26 -5.40
N PRO A 311 -20.47 -21.25 -4.86
CA PRO A 311 -20.19 -21.97 -3.62
C PRO A 311 -21.01 -21.50 -2.42
N LYS A 312 -21.44 -20.23 -2.41
CA LYS A 312 -22.33 -19.71 -1.36
C LYS A 312 -23.81 -19.98 -1.65
N ASN A 313 -24.20 -19.84 -2.91
CA ASN A 313 -25.57 -20.04 -3.37
C ASN A 313 -25.58 -21.05 -4.53
N PRO A 314 -25.52 -22.37 -4.22
CA PRO A 314 -25.39 -23.41 -5.25
C PRO A 314 -26.68 -23.66 -6.03
N ASP A 315 -27.83 -23.15 -5.57
CA ASP A 315 -29.10 -23.21 -6.26
C ASP A 315 -29.44 -21.85 -6.89
N ALA A 316 -29.41 -21.79 -8.22
CA ALA A 316 -29.78 -20.61 -9.00
C ALA A 316 -31.23 -20.16 -8.74
N SER A 317 -32.13 -21.08 -8.38
CA SER A 317 -33.54 -20.82 -8.13
C SER A 317 -33.85 -20.37 -6.69
N ALA A 318 -32.83 -20.33 -5.82
CA ALA A 318 -33.00 -19.91 -4.44
C ALA A 318 -33.63 -18.50 -4.36
N PRO A 319 -34.58 -18.28 -3.44
CA PRO A 319 -35.27 -16.99 -3.31
C PRO A 319 -34.35 -15.85 -2.85
N TRP A 320 -33.17 -16.19 -2.31
CA TRP A 320 -32.19 -15.25 -1.82
C TRP A 320 -30.77 -15.69 -2.23
N HIS A 321 -29.95 -14.71 -2.58
CA HIS A 321 -28.55 -14.88 -2.96
C HIS A 321 -27.68 -13.98 -2.09
N ASP A 322 -26.62 -14.54 -1.50
CA ASP A 322 -25.78 -13.83 -0.56
C ASP A 322 -24.85 -12.87 -1.30
N GLN A 323 -25.19 -11.59 -1.28
CA GLN A 323 -24.42 -10.58 -1.98
C GLN A 323 -23.05 -10.32 -1.35
N LYS A 324 -22.73 -10.86 -0.17
CA LYS A 324 -21.44 -10.63 0.50
C LYS A 324 -20.26 -11.24 -0.25
N TYR A 325 -20.51 -12.16 -1.19
CA TYR A 325 -19.49 -12.91 -1.94
C TYR A 325 -19.35 -12.46 -3.40
N SER A 326 -19.96 -11.33 -3.77
CA SER A 326 -20.01 -10.84 -5.15
C SER A 326 -19.07 -9.63 -5.32
N TYR A 327 -18.04 -9.71 -6.16
CA TYR A 327 -16.95 -8.73 -6.19
C TYR A 327 -16.51 -8.38 -7.61
N ASN A 328 -16.25 -7.09 -7.85
CA ASN A 328 -15.79 -6.58 -9.14
C ASN A 328 -14.30 -6.24 -9.20
N GLU A 329 -13.67 -5.87 -8.08
CA GLU A 329 -12.25 -5.49 -8.05
C GLU A 329 -11.32 -6.55 -8.67
N PRO A 330 -11.41 -7.86 -8.32
CA PRO A 330 -10.47 -8.85 -8.82
C PRO A 330 -10.69 -9.15 -10.31
N LEU A 331 -11.92 -8.96 -10.80
CA LEU A 331 -12.27 -9.10 -12.21
C LEU A 331 -11.64 -7.96 -13.03
N ALA A 332 -11.75 -6.72 -12.55
CA ALA A 332 -11.14 -5.56 -13.18
C ALA A 332 -9.61 -5.63 -13.11
N MET A 333 -9.03 -6.06 -12.00
CA MET A 333 -7.59 -6.20 -11.85
C MET A 333 -7.01 -7.27 -12.78
N THR A 334 -7.71 -8.40 -12.93
CA THR A 334 -7.35 -9.45 -13.91
C THR A 334 -7.38 -8.89 -15.33
N HIS A 335 -8.44 -8.16 -15.67
CA HIS A 335 -8.54 -7.48 -16.96
C HIS A 335 -7.34 -6.56 -17.17
N TRP A 336 -7.14 -5.59 -16.28
CA TRP A 336 -6.10 -4.57 -16.40
C TRP A 336 -4.68 -5.12 -16.43
N LEU A 337 -4.32 -6.11 -15.60
CA LEU A 337 -2.93 -6.58 -15.52
C LEU A 337 -2.58 -7.61 -16.59
N THR A 338 -3.55 -8.37 -17.11
CA THR A 338 -3.28 -9.46 -18.08
C THR A 338 -3.77 -9.17 -19.50
N GLY A 339 -4.57 -8.12 -19.69
CA GLY A 339 -5.20 -7.79 -20.97
C GLY A 339 -6.36 -8.71 -21.35
N ASP A 340 -6.76 -9.64 -20.47
CA ASP A 340 -7.86 -10.57 -20.72
C ASP A 340 -9.23 -9.88 -20.66
N THR A 341 -10.07 -10.11 -21.66
CA THR A 341 -11.39 -9.49 -21.79
C THR A 341 -12.52 -10.34 -21.21
N ARG A 342 -12.28 -11.59 -20.79
CA ARG A 342 -13.35 -12.47 -20.26
C ARG A 342 -14.07 -11.85 -19.08
N PRO A 343 -13.41 -11.21 -18.09
CA PRO A 343 -14.09 -10.69 -16.91
C PRO A 343 -15.10 -9.57 -17.19
N LEU A 344 -15.06 -8.94 -18.38
CA LEU A 344 -15.84 -7.73 -18.66
C LEU A 344 -17.35 -7.92 -18.52
N SER A 345 -17.91 -9.05 -18.96
CA SER A 345 -19.35 -9.29 -18.79
C SER A 345 -19.71 -9.57 -17.34
N GLN A 346 -18.88 -10.31 -16.60
CA GLN A 346 -19.12 -10.61 -15.19
C GLN A 346 -19.08 -9.34 -14.32
N ILE A 347 -18.27 -8.33 -14.69
CA ILE A 347 -18.25 -7.05 -13.98
C ILE A 347 -19.63 -6.39 -13.99
N GLU A 348 -20.35 -6.46 -15.11
CA GLU A 348 -21.72 -5.97 -15.21
C GLU A 348 -22.71 -6.89 -14.48
N ASP A 349 -22.53 -8.20 -14.58
CA ASP A 349 -23.41 -9.19 -13.95
C ASP A 349 -23.41 -9.10 -12.43
N VAL A 350 -22.24 -8.92 -11.80
CA VAL A 350 -22.10 -8.72 -10.34
C VAL A 350 -22.92 -7.52 -9.85
N THR A 351 -23.10 -6.47 -10.65
CA THR A 351 -23.92 -5.32 -10.21
C THR A 351 -25.40 -5.66 -10.04
N LYS A 352 -25.89 -6.71 -10.71
CA LYS A 352 -27.32 -7.11 -10.70
C LYS A 352 -27.72 -7.80 -9.41
N VAL A 353 -26.81 -8.53 -8.76
CA VAL A 353 -27.09 -9.19 -7.47
C VAL A 353 -27.46 -8.17 -6.37
N TYR A 354 -27.07 -6.91 -6.54
CA TYR A 354 -27.34 -5.82 -5.61
C TYR A 354 -28.58 -4.97 -5.96
N ASP A 355 -29.32 -5.31 -7.02
CA ASP A 355 -30.46 -4.50 -7.48
C ASP A 355 -31.56 -4.41 -6.40
N ASP A 356 -31.70 -5.42 -5.54
CA ASP A 356 -32.67 -5.46 -4.43
C ASP A 356 -32.14 -4.96 -3.07
N VAL A 357 -30.86 -4.58 -2.99
CA VAL A 357 -30.27 -3.98 -1.78
C VAL A 357 -30.70 -2.52 -1.68
N ASN A 358 -31.48 -2.19 -0.65
CA ASN A 358 -31.87 -0.81 -0.36
C ASN A 358 -30.66 -0.02 0.16
N THR A 359 -30.52 1.22 -0.31
CA THR A 359 -29.40 2.12 -0.01
C THR A 359 -29.77 3.16 1.05
N GLN A 360 -31.06 3.44 1.21
CA GLN A 360 -31.56 4.33 2.26
C GLN A 360 -31.66 3.56 3.56
N VAL A 361 -31.20 4.16 4.66
CA VAL A 361 -31.49 3.61 5.99
C VAL A 361 -33.01 3.56 6.15
N ASN A 362 -33.53 2.40 6.52
CA ASN A 362 -34.96 2.17 6.73
C ASN A 362 -35.15 0.94 7.63
N PRO A 363 -36.37 0.67 8.13
CA PRO A 363 -36.62 -0.48 9.02
C PRO A 363 -36.50 -1.87 8.38
N SER A 364 -36.36 -1.98 7.06
CA SER A 364 -36.08 -3.26 6.38
C SER A 364 -34.60 -3.62 6.52
N PHE A 365 -34.22 -4.81 6.05
CA PHE A 365 -32.82 -5.24 6.07
C PHE A 365 -31.87 -4.18 5.47
N TYR A 366 -30.89 -3.76 6.27
CA TYR A 366 -29.92 -2.72 5.95
C TYR A 366 -28.62 -3.00 6.69
N THR A 367 -27.50 -3.07 5.96
CA THR A 367 -26.17 -3.04 6.60
C THR A 367 -25.17 -2.27 5.73
N GLU A 368 -24.23 -1.59 6.37
CA GLU A 368 -23.17 -0.81 5.70
C GLU A 368 -22.34 -1.69 4.76
N ARG A 369 -22.13 -2.97 5.13
CA ARG A 369 -21.44 -3.97 4.31
C ARG A 369 -22.10 -4.19 2.95
N HIS A 370 -23.41 -4.46 2.90
CA HIS A 370 -24.10 -4.76 1.63
C HIS A 370 -24.06 -3.56 0.69
N ILE A 371 -24.20 -2.37 1.26
CA ILE A 371 -24.24 -1.14 0.49
C ILE A 371 -22.83 -0.68 0.08
N GLY A 372 -21.83 -0.90 0.93
CA GLY A 372 -20.42 -0.72 0.58
C GLY A 372 -20.02 -1.61 -0.61
N LEU A 373 -20.43 -2.89 -0.61
CA LEU A 373 -20.21 -3.80 -1.74
C LEU A 373 -20.99 -3.36 -2.99
N LYS A 374 -22.25 -2.93 -2.86
CA LYS A 374 -23.03 -2.36 -3.96
C LYS A 374 -22.36 -1.11 -4.55
N LEU A 375 -21.87 -0.20 -3.71
CA LEU A 375 -21.16 0.99 -4.14
C LEU A 375 -19.90 0.60 -4.92
N LEU A 376 -19.09 -0.28 -4.35
CA LEU A 376 -17.85 -0.76 -4.96
C LEU A 376 -18.10 -1.43 -6.31
N ALA A 377 -19.12 -2.29 -6.41
CA ALA A 377 -19.50 -2.93 -7.66
C ALA A 377 -19.85 -1.91 -8.76
N ASN A 378 -20.64 -0.87 -8.42
CA ASN A 378 -20.99 0.20 -9.36
C ASN A 378 -19.79 1.09 -9.71
N VAL A 379 -18.91 1.41 -8.75
CA VAL A 379 -17.68 2.19 -9.00
C VAL A 379 -16.79 1.46 -10.00
N VAL A 380 -16.50 0.17 -9.77
CA VAL A 380 -15.64 -0.62 -10.67
C VAL A 380 -16.29 -0.82 -12.04
N ALA A 381 -17.61 -1.07 -12.09
CA ALA A 381 -18.32 -1.20 -13.35
C ALA A 381 -18.28 0.10 -14.16
N TYR A 382 -18.39 1.27 -13.52
CA TYR A 382 -18.19 2.56 -14.19
C TYR A 382 -16.74 2.76 -14.64
N GLU A 383 -15.75 2.48 -13.77
CA GLU A 383 -14.32 2.57 -14.11
C GLU A 383 -14.00 1.80 -15.40
N VAL A 384 -14.50 0.57 -15.53
CA VAL A 384 -14.24 -0.27 -16.70
C VAL A 384 -15.09 0.15 -17.89
N THR A 385 -16.42 0.26 -17.73
CA THR A 385 -17.36 0.37 -18.87
C THR A 385 -17.71 1.81 -19.26
N GLY A 386 -17.70 2.75 -18.31
CA GLY A 386 -18.12 4.13 -18.52
C GLY A 386 -19.63 4.33 -18.64
N LYS A 387 -20.44 3.29 -18.43
CA LYS A 387 -21.89 3.39 -18.60
C LYS A 387 -22.49 4.32 -17.54
N ALA A 388 -23.36 5.22 -17.99
CA ALA A 388 -24.00 6.24 -17.15
C ALA A 388 -24.82 5.62 -16.00
N VAL A 389 -25.46 4.46 -16.20
CA VAL A 389 -26.25 3.78 -15.16
C VAL A 389 -25.46 3.53 -13.88
N TYR A 390 -24.18 3.15 -13.99
CA TYR A 390 -23.32 2.89 -12.83
C TYR A 390 -22.87 4.19 -12.14
N LYS A 391 -22.62 5.23 -12.95
CA LYS A 391 -22.37 6.60 -12.46
C LYS A 391 -23.55 7.14 -11.67
N ASP A 392 -24.76 6.99 -12.18
CA ASP A 392 -25.95 7.53 -11.54
C ASP A 392 -26.23 6.77 -10.22
N ARG A 393 -26.11 5.43 -10.25
CA ARG A 393 -26.26 4.59 -9.05
C ARG A 393 -25.25 4.93 -7.94
N MET A 394 -23.97 5.11 -8.24
CA MET A 394 -22.97 5.44 -7.21
C MET A 394 -23.21 6.82 -6.58
N LEU A 395 -23.72 7.80 -7.34
CA LEU A 395 -24.02 9.14 -6.83
C LEU A 395 -25.28 9.14 -5.95
N VAL A 396 -26.29 8.33 -6.29
CA VAL A 396 -27.45 8.10 -5.42
C VAL A 396 -27.01 7.47 -4.09
N ILE A 397 -26.18 6.42 -4.15
CA ILE A 397 -25.66 5.76 -2.93
C ILE A 397 -24.88 6.75 -2.05
N LEU A 398 -24.00 7.56 -2.64
CA LEU A 398 -23.28 8.60 -1.91
C LEU A 398 -24.26 9.56 -1.22
N ASN A 399 -25.26 10.05 -1.94
CA ASN A 399 -26.26 10.94 -1.37
C ASN A 399 -27.01 10.29 -0.20
N ASP A 400 -27.47 9.04 -0.36
CA ASP A 400 -28.23 8.34 0.69
C ASP A 400 -27.41 8.21 1.98
N PHE A 401 -26.13 7.85 1.90
CA PHE A 401 -25.26 7.79 3.07
C PHE A 401 -25.03 9.15 3.71
N ARG A 402 -24.88 10.20 2.91
CA ARG A 402 -24.71 11.56 3.44
C ARG A 402 -25.98 12.04 4.13
N GLN A 403 -27.15 11.72 3.59
CA GLN A 403 -28.42 12.00 4.26
C GLN A 403 -28.54 11.22 5.57
N ALA A 404 -28.21 9.92 5.58
CA ALA A 404 -28.22 9.11 6.80
C ALA A 404 -27.28 9.66 7.89
N GLN A 405 -26.09 10.12 7.50
CA GLN A 405 -25.10 10.69 8.40
C GLN A 405 -25.52 12.06 8.96
N LEU A 406 -26.18 12.89 8.15
CA LEU A 406 -26.62 14.24 8.54
C LEU A 406 -27.98 14.24 9.25
N HIS A 407 -28.80 13.22 9.02
CA HIS A 407 -30.15 13.08 9.55
C HIS A 407 -30.37 11.66 10.09
N PRO A 408 -29.77 11.31 11.25
CA PRO A 408 -29.99 10.02 11.90
C PRO A 408 -31.49 9.74 12.10
N LEU A 409 -31.95 8.55 11.71
CA LEU A 409 -33.38 8.20 11.75
C LEU A 409 -33.96 8.18 13.17
N ASP A 410 -33.13 7.91 14.17
CA ASP A 410 -33.50 7.92 15.58
C ASP A 410 -33.63 9.33 16.16
N GLY A 411 -33.34 10.37 15.38
CA GLY A 411 -33.32 11.77 15.84
C GLY A 411 -32.16 12.08 16.80
N GLY A 412 -31.19 11.18 16.93
CA GLY A 412 -30.04 11.34 17.81
C GLY A 412 -28.99 12.33 17.27
N PRO A 413 -27.91 12.57 18.02
CA PRO A 413 -26.85 13.50 17.62
C PRO A 413 -26.20 13.12 16.29
N VAL A 414 -25.81 14.15 15.53
CA VAL A 414 -25.00 14.02 14.32
C VAL A 414 -23.53 13.92 14.73
N ASP A 415 -23.01 12.69 14.80
CA ASP A 415 -21.63 12.37 15.17
C ASP A 415 -20.81 11.80 13.99
N GLY A 416 -21.47 11.60 12.85
CA GLY A 416 -20.87 11.01 11.66
C GLY A 416 -21.12 9.51 11.49
N GLY A 417 -21.84 8.86 12.40
CA GLY A 417 -22.24 7.45 12.27
C GLY A 417 -23.41 7.26 11.32
N ILE A 418 -23.56 6.03 10.81
CA ILE A 418 -24.73 5.61 10.02
C ILE A 418 -25.68 4.83 10.93
N TRP A 419 -26.47 5.56 11.71
CA TRP A 419 -27.35 4.98 12.72
C TRP A 419 -28.57 4.28 12.13
N HIS A 420 -28.78 3.04 12.52
CA HIS A 420 -29.89 2.20 12.07
C HIS A 420 -30.31 1.22 13.17
N SER A 421 -31.49 0.60 13.03
CA SER A 421 -31.99 -0.33 14.05
C SER A 421 -31.31 -1.69 13.98
N LEU A 422 -31.15 -2.34 15.12
CA LEU A 422 -30.68 -3.74 15.22
C LEU A 422 -31.58 -4.68 14.42
N VAL A 423 -32.88 -4.40 14.36
CA VAL A 423 -33.87 -5.11 13.53
C VAL A 423 -33.50 -5.03 12.05
N ALA A 424 -33.16 -3.83 11.57
CA ALA A 424 -32.71 -3.65 10.19
C ALA A 424 -31.37 -4.36 9.94
N HIS A 425 -30.49 -4.44 10.94
CA HIS A 425 -29.17 -5.04 10.79
C HIS A 425 -29.16 -6.57 10.81
N GLU A 426 -29.81 -7.17 11.82
CA GLU A 426 -29.75 -8.61 12.10
C GLU A 426 -31.05 -9.35 11.78
N GLY A 427 -32.13 -8.63 11.45
CA GLY A 427 -33.46 -9.24 11.26
C GLY A 427 -34.06 -9.79 12.55
N VAL A 428 -33.60 -9.31 13.71
CA VAL A 428 -34.12 -9.70 15.02
C VAL A 428 -35.56 -9.22 15.24
N PRO A 429 -36.32 -9.85 16.16
CA PRO A 429 -37.67 -9.44 16.48
C PRO A 429 -37.78 -7.93 16.85
N PRO A 430 -38.83 -7.22 16.41
CA PRO A 430 -38.98 -5.77 16.65
C PRO A 430 -38.99 -5.32 18.12
N ASN A 431 -39.22 -6.23 19.07
CA ASN A 431 -39.20 -5.95 20.50
C ASN A 431 -37.79 -5.90 21.11
N GLU A 432 -36.74 -6.13 20.32
CA GLU A 432 -35.31 -6.00 20.67
C GLU A 432 -34.68 -4.78 19.98
N GLU A 433 -35.48 -3.76 19.66
CA GLU A 433 -35.06 -2.59 18.90
C GLU A 433 -34.06 -1.72 19.68
N GLN A 434 -32.80 -1.77 19.25
CA GLN A 434 -31.72 -0.89 19.68
C GLN A 434 -31.19 -0.13 18.46
N THR A 435 -30.83 1.15 18.62
CA THR A 435 -30.15 1.91 17.56
C THR A 435 -28.65 1.68 17.65
N ILE A 436 -28.07 1.20 16.55
CA ILE A 436 -26.67 0.78 16.45
C ILE A 436 -25.98 1.37 15.22
N THR A 437 -24.66 1.24 15.20
CA THR A 437 -23.81 1.30 14.00
C THR A 437 -22.89 0.09 13.98
N SER A 438 -22.33 -0.26 12.82
CA SER A 438 -21.31 -1.31 12.73
C SER A 438 -19.96 -0.75 12.24
N PRO A 439 -19.01 -0.48 13.16
CA PRO A 439 -17.66 -0.02 12.82
C PRO A 439 -16.95 -0.83 11.74
N TRP A 440 -16.93 -2.16 11.90
CA TRP A 440 -16.23 -3.02 10.94
C TRP A 440 -16.94 -3.09 9.59
N MET A 441 -18.28 -3.04 9.55
CA MET A 441 -18.99 -2.98 8.26
C MET A 441 -18.78 -1.63 7.57
N THR A 442 -18.63 -0.55 8.35
CA THR A 442 -18.27 0.77 7.86
C THR A 442 -16.92 0.78 7.16
N ALA A 443 -15.99 -0.11 7.52
CA ALA A 443 -14.73 -0.25 6.80
C ALA A 443 -14.89 -0.64 5.32
N LEU A 444 -15.88 -1.48 4.98
CA LEU A 444 -16.19 -1.82 3.59
C LEU A 444 -16.76 -0.62 2.83
N LEU A 445 -17.60 0.18 3.49
CA LEU A 445 -18.13 1.42 2.95
C LEU A 445 -17.01 2.44 2.71
N ALA A 446 -16.09 2.61 3.65
CA ALA A 446 -14.99 3.55 3.55
C ALA A 446 -14.02 3.19 2.41
N ASP A 447 -13.69 1.90 2.24
CA ASP A 447 -12.88 1.43 1.10
C ASP A 447 -13.57 1.77 -0.24
N ALA A 448 -14.87 1.47 -0.36
CA ALA A 448 -15.66 1.79 -1.54
C ALA A 448 -15.76 3.31 -1.80
N ALA A 449 -15.91 4.11 -0.76
CA ALA A 449 -15.96 5.57 -0.84
C ALA A 449 -14.60 6.16 -1.25
N SER A 450 -13.48 5.62 -0.75
CA SER A 450 -12.14 6.05 -1.17
C SER A 450 -11.92 5.81 -2.68
N ARG A 451 -12.44 4.69 -3.20
CA ARG A 451 -12.41 4.38 -4.64
C ARG A 451 -13.41 5.22 -5.44
N LEU A 452 -14.55 5.61 -4.87
CA LEU A 452 -15.44 6.59 -5.47
C LEU A 452 -14.75 7.96 -5.62
N TYR A 453 -13.93 8.38 -4.65
CA TYR A 453 -13.16 9.63 -4.76
C TYR A 453 -12.21 9.62 -5.96
N LEU A 454 -11.59 8.47 -6.25
CA LEU A 454 -10.68 8.27 -7.39
C LEU A 454 -11.31 8.66 -8.75
N VAL A 455 -12.63 8.50 -8.89
CA VAL A 455 -13.37 8.80 -10.13
C VAL A 455 -14.29 10.01 -10.03
N SER A 456 -14.34 10.71 -8.90
CA SER A 456 -15.31 11.78 -8.70
C SER A 456 -14.76 13.07 -8.08
N GLU A 457 -13.71 12.97 -7.27
CA GLU A 457 -13.20 14.07 -6.44
C GLU A 457 -14.30 14.81 -5.66
N HIS A 458 -15.40 14.11 -5.38
CA HIS A 458 -16.62 14.73 -4.90
C HIS A 458 -16.44 15.18 -3.44
N PRO A 459 -16.72 16.46 -3.10
CA PRO A 459 -16.50 16.96 -1.73
C PRO A 459 -17.26 16.17 -0.67
N GLU A 460 -18.46 15.70 -0.97
CA GLU A 460 -19.23 14.88 -0.04
C GLU A 460 -18.60 13.52 0.27
N VAL A 461 -17.75 12.97 -0.60
CA VAL A 461 -16.99 11.75 -0.25
C VAL A 461 -15.99 12.05 0.87
N ARG A 462 -15.34 13.22 0.82
CA ARG A 462 -14.44 13.67 1.89
C ARG A 462 -15.22 13.88 3.19
N ASN A 463 -16.37 14.55 3.11
CA ASN A 463 -17.22 14.80 4.27
C ASN A 463 -17.74 13.49 4.88
N LEU A 464 -18.11 12.50 4.04
CA LEU A 464 -18.48 11.16 4.48
C LEU A 464 -17.36 10.53 5.31
N LEU A 465 -16.16 10.41 4.74
CA LEU A 465 -15.03 9.74 5.36
C LEU A 465 -14.55 10.43 6.65
N ILE A 466 -14.54 11.77 6.68
CA ILE A 466 -14.22 12.53 7.90
C ILE A 466 -15.26 12.25 8.99
N GLY A 467 -16.54 12.23 8.65
CA GLY A 467 -17.60 11.95 9.61
C GLY A 467 -17.56 10.51 10.12
N LEU A 468 -17.37 9.52 9.24
CA LEU A 468 -17.24 8.12 9.64
C LEU A 468 -16.07 7.96 10.62
N ALA A 469 -14.89 8.47 10.27
CA ALA A 469 -13.72 8.45 11.16
C ALA A 469 -13.96 9.19 12.50
N SER A 470 -14.74 10.27 12.49
CA SER A 470 -15.12 10.98 13.72
C SER A 470 -15.97 10.13 14.64
N HIS A 471 -16.92 9.41 14.06
CA HIS A 471 -17.77 8.48 14.79
C HIS A 471 -16.97 7.29 15.32
N GLU A 472 -16.09 6.68 14.51
CA GLU A 472 -15.24 5.57 14.95
C GLU A 472 -14.42 5.91 16.19
N CYS A 473 -13.82 7.10 16.22
CA CYS A 473 -13.01 7.55 17.37
C CYS A 473 -13.83 8.09 18.56
N GLY A 474 -15.10 8.44 18.33
CA GLY A 474 -15.96 9.05 19.35
C GLY A 474 -16.84 8.04 20.09
N VAL A 475 -17.47 7.14 19.33
CA VAL A 475 -18.49 6.20 19.81
C VAL A 475 -18.27 4.79 19.26
N GLY A 476 -17.70 4.65 18.06
CA GLY A 476 -17.47 3.36 17.41
C GLY A 476 -16.33 2.53 18.01
N SER A 477 -15.52 3.08 18.90
CA SER A 477 -14.37 2.42 19.52
C SER A 477 -14.20 2.78 20.99
N TYR A 478 -13.64 1.87 21.78
CA TYR A 478 -13.52 1.98 23.23
C TYR A 478 -12.16 1.49 23.75
N TRP A 479 -11.74 2.01 24.91
CA TRP A 479 -10.57 1.50 25.62
C TRP A 479 -10.94 0.24 26.41
N SER A 480 -10.23 -0.84 26.13
CA SER A 480 -10.38 -2.11 26.80
C SER A 480 -9.19 -2.38 27.72
N THR A 481 -9.48 -2.67 28.98
CA THR A 481 -8.49 -3.13 29.97
C THR A 481 -8.55 -4.65 30.17
N ILE A 482 -9.19 -5.40 29.26
CA ILE A 482 -9.61 -6.78 29.54
C ILE A 482 -8.44 -7.66 29.98
N ARG A 483 -8.50 -8.07 31.26
CA ARG A 483 -7.67 -9.06 31.95
C ARG A 483 -8.41 -10.39 32.15
N ASN A 484 -9.30 -10.77 31.24
CA ASN A 484 -9.98 -12.06 31.40
C ASN A 484 -8.93 -13.18 31.33
N GLY A 485 -9.01 -14.11 32.28
CA GLY A 485 -7.97 -15.09 32.64
C GLY A 485 -7.53 -16.07 31.56
N ASP A 486 -8.02 -15.91 30.32
CA ASP A 486 -7.70 -16.69 29.13
C ASP A 486 -7.17 -15.83 27.97
N ASN A 487 -6.84 -14.55 28.19
CA ASN A 487 -6.39 -13.63 27.14
C ASN A 487 -4.85 -13.57 27.01
N PRO A 488 -4.23 -14.13 25.94
CA PRO A 488 -2.78 -14.06 25.68
C PRO A 488 -2.25 -12.63 25.51
N LEU A 489 -3.12 -11.66 25.21
CA LEU A 489 -2.70 -10.28 24.97
C LEU A 489 -2.35 -9.52 26.25
N ALA A 490 -2.88 -9.96 27.41
CA ALA A 490 -2.45 -9.43 28.70
C ALA A 490 -0.95 -9.72 28.95
N GLU A 491 -0.44 -10.84 28.43
CA GLU A 491 0.98 -11.21 28.48
C GLU A 491 1.81 -10.41 27.48
N HIS A 492 1.28 -10.13 26.28
CA HIS A 492 2.01 -9.43 25.21
C HIS A 492 2.05 -7.89 25.34
N ASN A 493 1.06 -7.26 25.98
CA ASN A 493 1.05 -5.80 26.20
C ASN A 493 1.43 -5.40 27.64
N GLY A 494 1.96 -6.34 28.44
CA GLY A 494 2.28 -6.09 29.85
C GLY A 494 1.09 -5.58 30.68
N GLY A 495 -0.14 -5.90 30.26
CA GLY A 495 -1.38 -5.44 30.89
C GLY A 495 -1.81 -4.00 30.58
N ALA A 496 -1.19 -3.31 29.60
CA ALA A 496 -1.65 -1.98 29.19
C ALA A 496 -2.98 -2.04 28.42
N PRO A 497 -3.85 -1.00 28.53
CA PRO A 497 -5.10 -0.93 27.79
C PRO A 497 -4.88 -0.91 26.28
N VAL A 498 -5.81 -1.49 25.52
CA VAL A 498 -5.85 -1.49 24.06
C VAL A 498 -7.11 -0.77 23.56
N TYR A 499 -7.03 -0.11 22.41
CA TYR A 499 -8.15 0.62 21.83
C TYR A 499 -8.82 -0.22 20.74
N LEU A 500 -10.08 -0.58 20.94
CA LEU A 500 -10.79 -1.59 20.13
C LEU A 500 -12.03 -0.98 19.48
N PRO A 501 -12.35 -1.35 18.24
CA PRO A 501 -13.66 -1.04 17.69
C PRO A 501 -14.73 -1.87 18.39
N HIS A 502 -15.94 -1.33 18.46
CA HIS A 502 -17.12 -2.13 18.72
C HIS A 502 -17.42 -3.01 17.50
N TYR A 503 -17.94 -4.20 17.71
CA TYR A 503 -18.59 -4.97 16.65
C TYR A 503 -19.91 -4.30 16.23
N LEU A 504 -20.70 -3.85 17.21
CA LEU A 504 -21.93 -3.07 17.04
C LEU A 504 -22.01 -1.96 18.09
N ALA A 505 -21.69 -0.71 17.70
CA ALA A 505 -21.69 0.39 18.64
C ALA A 505 -23.12 0.87 18.93
N THR A 506 -23.36 1.22 20.19
CA THR A 506 -24.63 1.78 20.69
C THR A 506 -24.43 3.26 21.05
N ARG A 507 -25.52 4.03 21.13
CA ARG A 507 -25.46 5.48 21.41
C ARG A 507 -24.77 5.83 22.73
N ASP A 508 -24.80 4.95 23.72
CA ASP A 508 -24.13 5.12 25.01
C ASP A 508 -22.64 4.70 24.99
N GLY A 509 -22.13 4.21 23.86
CA GLY A 509 -20.74 3.79 23.69
C GLY A 509 -20.39 2.53 24.48
N LEU A 510 -21.39 1.72 24.86
CA LEU A 510 -21.18 0.47 25.60
C LEU A 510 -21.13 -0.76 24.68
N GLY A 511 -21.66 -0.65 23.46
CA GLY A 511 -21.88 -1.79 22.57
C GLY A 511 -23.13 -2.57 22.94
N VAL A 512 -23.50 -3.54 22.11
CA VAL A 512 -24.64 -4.43 22.41
C VAL A 512 -24.25 -5.42 23.53
N THR A 513 -25.18 -5.80 24.41
CA THR A 513 -24.84 -6.53 25.67
C THR A 513 -24.20 -7.90 25.47
N ASP A 514 -24.36 -8.52 24.29
CA ASP A 514 -23.77 -9.81 23.93
C ASP A 514 -22.41 -9.68 23.19
N GLU A 515 -21.91 -8.45 23.04
CA GLU A 515 -20.66 -8.11 22.34
C GLU A 515 -19.39 -8.32 23.16
N PHE A 516 -19.49 -8.82 24.39
CA PHE A 516 -18.33 -9.00 25.28
C PHE A 516 -17.40 -10.16 24.87
N ASP A 517 -17.32 -10.51 23.57
CA ASP A 517 -16.18 -11.22 23.01
C ASP A 517 -15.14 -10.21 22.47
N PRO A 518 -14.14 -9.83 23.29
CA PRO A 518 -13.09 -8.91 22.85
C PRO A 518 -12.28 -9.45 21.67
N TRP A 519 -12.28 -10.77 21.41
CA TRP A 519 -11.58 -11.29 20.23
C TRP A 519 -12.24 -10.82 18.96
N ALA A 520 -13.57 -10.92 18.85
CA ALA A 520 -14.28 -10.45 17.66
C ALA A 520 -13.99 -8.97 17.37
N ASN A 521 -13.96 -8.14 18.42
CA ASN A 521 -13.67 -6.70 18.32
C ASN A 521 -12.22 -6.44 17.88
N MET A 522 -11.25 -7.14 18.47
CA MET A 522 -9.84 -6.97 18.16
C MET A 522 -9.49 -7.33 16.72
N GLU A 523 -10.12 -8.36 16.18
CA GLU A 523 -9.86 -8.84 14.83
C GLU A 523 -10.19 -7.82 13.73
N HIS A 524 -11.05 -6.84 14.04
CA HIS A 524 -11.46 -5.75 13.15
C HIS A 524 -10.74 -4.40 13.40
N THR A 525 -9.69 -4.42 14.22
CA THR A 525 -8.83 -3.24 14.41
C THR A 525 -8.17 -2.71 13.13
N PRO A 526 -7.62 -3.54 12.19
CA PRO A 526 -6.92 -2.98 11.02
C PRO A 526 -7.83 -2.31 9.99
N ASP A 527 -9.00 -2.87 9.74
CA ASP A 527 -9.98 -2.34 8.78
C ASP A 527 -10.67 -1.09 9.32
N VAL A 528 -11.00 -1.03 10.62
CA VAL A 528 -11.50 0.21 11.24
C VAL A 528 -10.41 1.28 11.33
N ALA A 529 -9.16 0.91 11.61
CA ALA A 529 -8.03 1.85 11.52
C ALA A 529 -7.91 2.48 10.12
N GLY A 530 -8.22 1.71 9.06
CA GLY A 530 -8.30 2.19 7.68
C GLY A 530 -9.35 3.30 7.48
N VAL A 531 -10.53 3.19 8.11
CA VAL A 531 -11.57 4.25 8.10
C VAL A 531 -11.01 5.54 8.69
N VAL A 532 -10.40 5.42 9.87
CA VAL A 532 -9.85 6.55 10.62
C VAL A 532 -8.72 7.23 9.83
N ALA A 533 -7.84 6.45 9.20
CA ALA A 533 -6.75 6.96 8.39
C ALA A 533 -7.26 7.78 7.19
N TRP A 534 -8.29 7.31 6.48
CA TRP A 534 -8.91 8.07 5.39
C TRP A 534 -9.54 9.38 5.88
N GLY A 535 -10.24 9.35 7.01
CA GLY A 535 -10.78 10.57 7.61
C GLY A 535 -9.68 11.56 8.02
N ALA A 536 -8.58 11.08 8.59
CA ALA A 536 -7.42 11.90 8.94
C ALA A 536 -6.79 12.56 7.72
N TYR A 537 -6.61 11.81 6.62
CA TYR A 537 -6.12 12.32 5.35
C TYR A 537 -7.02 13.46 4.84
N PHE A 538 -8.33 13.22 4.73
CA PHE A 538 -9.26 14.20 4.19
C PHE A 538 -9.50 15.41 5.10
N ALA A 539 -9.38 15.26 6.42
CA ALA A 539 -9.34 16.40 7.33
C ALA A 539 -8.14 17.31 7.03
N GLY A 540 -6.97 16.72 6.77
CA GLY A 540 -5.78 17.44 6.32
C GLY A 540 -5.96 18.13 4.96
N VAL A 541 -6.59 17.44 3.99
CA VAL A 541 -6.94 18.03 2.68
C VAL A 541 -7.88 19.23 2.84
N ASN A 542 -8.79 19.19 3.80
CA ASN A 542 -9.69 20.31 4.14
C ASN A 542 -9.01 21.42 4.97
N GLY A 543 -7.73 21.26 5.34
CA GLY A 543 -6.98 22.22 6.16
C GLY A 543 -7.30 22.17 7.66
N ASP A 544 -8.02 21.15 8.13
CA ASP A 544 -8.32 20.95 9.55
C ASP A 544 -7.23 20.12 10.24
N THR A 545 -6.13 20.80 10.60
CA THR A 545 -4.96 20.16 11.24
C THR A 545 -5.30 19.59 12.62
N ALA A 546 -6.20 20.22 13.37
CA ALA A 546 -6.58 19.73 14.71
C ALA A 546 -7.31 18.38 14.59
N LYS A 547 -8.29 18.30 13.69
CA LYS A 547 -9.02 17.06 13.40
C LYS A 547 -8.13 15.99 12.81
N GLN A 548 -7.26 16.37 11.87
CA GLN A 548 -6.26 15.45 11.31
C GLN A 548 -5.41 14.83 12.42
N ASN A 549 -4.86 15.63 13.34
CA ASN A 549 -4.02 15.13 14.42
C ASN A 549 -4.79 14.22 15.38
N SER A 550 -6.02 14.58 15.76
CA SER A 550 -6.84 13.74 16.63
C SER A 550 -7.18 12.39 15.99
N LEU A 551 -7.51 12.39 14.68
CA LEU A 551 -7.81 11.16 13.96
C LEU A 551 -6.54 10.32 13.76
N LYS A 552 -5.38 10.93 13.49
CA LYS A 552 -4.11 10.19 13.45
C LYS A 552 -3.77 9.53 14.79
N GLN A 553 -4.05 10.18 15.92
CA GLN A 553 -3.86 9.56 17.23
C GLN A 553 -4.73 8.29 17.38
N CYS A 554 -6.04 8.44 17.15
CA CYS A 554 -6.99 7.33 17.19
C CYS A 554 -6.63 6.18 16.24
N GLY A 555 -6.21 6.50 15.00
CA GLY A 555 -5.76 5.51 14.03
C GLY A 555 -4.51 4.75 14.49
N ASN A 556 -3.57 5.43 15.16
CA ASN A 556 -2.41 4.78 15.77
C ASN A 556 -2.79 3.89 16.96
N ASP A 557 -3.76 4.32 17.79
CA ASP A 557 -4.23 3.52 18.93
C ASP A 557 -4.90 2.21 18.45
N LEU A 558 -5.70 2.26 17.38
CA LEU A 558 -6.25 1.06 16.72
C LEU A 558 -5.14 0.20 16.08
N TYR A 559 -4.15 0.81 15.42
CA TYR A 559 -3.03 0.09 14.83
C TYR A 559 -2.19 -0.63 15.90
N THR A 560 -1.99 -0.02 17.07
CA THR A 560 -1.32 -0.69 18.20
C THR A 560 -2.08 -1.94 18.62
N SER A 561 -3.41 -1.89 18.70
CA SER A 561 -4.22 -3.09 18.97
C SER A 561 -4.05 -4.17 17.90
N TRP A 562 -4.01 -3.77 16.63
CA TRP A 562 -3.74 -4.68 15.51
C TRP A 562 -2.35 -5.31 15.59
N SER A 563 -1.31 -4.56 15.98
CA SER A 563 0.05 -5.09 16.20
C SER A 563 0.06 -6.26 17.19
N HIS A 564 -0.71 -6.12 18.28
CA HIS A 564 -0.86 -7.18 19.26
C HIS A 564 -1.63 -8.40 18.70
N VAL A 565 -2.62 -8.19 17.82
CA VAL A 565 -3.32 -9.27 17.10
C VAL A 565 -2.34 -10.06 16.22
N ILE A 566 -1.51 -9.37 15.43
CA ILE A 566 -0.49 -10.01 14.58
C ILE A 566 0.52 -10.80 15.42
N THR A 567 1.00 -10.22 16.51
CA THR A 567 1.90 -10.89 17.45
C THR A 567 1.26 -12.16 18.01
N SER A 568 0.00 -12.11 18.42
CA SER A 568 -0.72 -13.26 19.00
C SER A 568 -0.98 -14.41 18.03
N TRP A 569 -1.16 -14.09 16.74
CA TRP A 569 -1.35 -15.09 15.69
C TRP A 569 -0.05 -15.53 15.02
N THR A 570 1.08 -14.94 15.40
CA THR A 570 2.42 -15.44 15.10
C THR A 570 2.85 -16.39 16.22
N ARG A 571 2.92 -17.68 15.94
CA ARG A 571 3.02 -18.76 16.93
C ARG A 571 4.25 -19.64 16.67
N PRO A 572 5.45 -19.24 17.13
CA PRO A 572 6.68 -19.97 16.85
C PRO A 572 6.69 -21.43 17.32
N ASN A 573 5.96 -21.74 18.39
CA ASN A 573 5.90 -23.07 19.00
C ASN A 573 4.71 -23.92 18.52
N ALA A 574 3.76 -23.32 17.79
CA ALA A 574 2.56 -24.02 17.31
C ALA A 574 2.86 -25.23 16.38
N PRO A 575 3.88 -25.17 15.50
CA PRO A 575 4.23 -26.33 14.67
C PRO A 575 4.53 -27.60 15.45
N ALA A 576 5.09 -27.50 16.67
CA ALA A 576 5.34 -28.67 17.54
C ALA A 576 4.05 -29.40 17.98
N SER A 577 2.89 -28.75 17.86
CA SER A 577 1.56 -29.31 18.12
C SER A 577 0.72 -29.46 16.85
N ASN A 578 1.37 -29.51 15.67
CA ASN A 578 0.69 -29.60 14.37
C ASN A 578 -0.30 -28.46 14.12
N LEU A 579 0.09 -27.23 14.47
CA LEU A 579 -0.69 -26.02 14.23
C LEU A 579 0.13 -24.99 13.45
N ASP A 580 -0.56 -24.15 12.69
CA ASP A 580 0.05 -23.11 11.85
C ASP A 580 0.91 -22.13 12.67
N SER A 581 2.08 -21.83 12.14
CA SER A 581 2.99 -20.83 12.72
C SER A 581 2.48 -19.40 12.52
N TYR A 582 1.68 -19.19 11.47
CA TYR A 582 0.98 -17.95 11.19
C TYR A 582 -0.51 -18.28 11.03
N ARG A 583 -1.28 -18.20 12.12
CA ARG A 583 -2.64 -18.73 12.14
C ARG A 583 -3.64 -17.80 11.46
N VAL A 584 -4.32 -18.31 10.44
CA VAL A 584 -5.49 -17.67 9.81
C VAL A 584 -6.71 -18.57 9.97
N ASN A 585 -7.37 -18.50 11.12
CA ASN A 585 -8.60 -19.25 11.38
C ASN A 585 -9.66 -18.35 12.08
N PRO A 586 -10.81 -18.10 11.43
CA PRO A 586 -11.20 -18.68 10.14
C PRO A 586 -10.45 -18.06 8.94
N PRO A 587 -10.28 -18.77 7.81
CA PRO A 587 -9.43 -18.36 6.69
C PRO A 587 -9.69 -16.95 6.12
N ARG A 588 -10.93 -16.46 6.16
CA ARG A 588 -11.28 -15.10 5.71
C ARG A 588 -10.61 -13.97 6.51
N LYS A 589 -10.00 -14.26 7.67
CA LYS A 589 -9.24 -13.30 8.51
C LYS A 589 -8.23 -12.50 7.71
N TYR A 590 -7.41 -13.20 6.92
CA TYR A 590 -6.39 -12.57 6.07
C TYR A 590 -7.01 -11.52 5.15
N THR A 591 -8.20 -11.81 4.62
CA THR A 591 -8.87 -10.95 3.66
C THR A 591 -9.30 -9.64 4.31
N TRP A 592 -10.04 -9.65 5.43
CA TRP A 592 -10.45 -8.40 6.06
C TRP A 592 -9.28 -7.63 6.68
N TRP A 593 -8.24 -8.32 7.17
CA TRP A 593 -7.06 -7.67 7.74
C TRP A 593 -6.30 -6.80 6.74
N PHE A 594 -6.20 -7.20 5.47
CA PHE A 594 -5.32 -6.56 4.49
C PHE A 594 -6.06 -5.90 3.32
N LYS A 595 -7.32 -6.27 3.05
CA LYS A 595 -8.06 -5.72 1.89
C LYS A 595 -8.45 -4.26 2.09
N ASN A 596 -9.01 -3.91 3.24
CA ASN A 596 -9.49 -2.55 3.53
C ASN A 596 -8.41 -1.66 4.19
N SER A 597 -7.30 -2.24 4.64
CA SER A 597 -6.24 -1.53 5.38
C SER A 597 -4.98 -1.23 4.53
N GLY A 598 -4.91 -1.70 3.27
CA GLY A 598 -3.71 -1.55 2.43
C GLY A 598 -3.27 -0.11 2.17
N SER A 599 -4.18 0.85 2.33
CA SER A 599 -3.92 2.31 2.20
C SER A 599 -3.59 3.00 3.53
N PHE A 600 -3.61 2.27 4.66
CA PHE A 600 -3.49 2.85 6.00
C PHE A 600 -2.23 3.72 6.15
N SER A 601 -1.06 3.16 5.85
CA SER A 601 0.23 3.86 5.99
C SER A 601 0.26 5.16 5.18
N TRP A 602 -0.19 5.08 3.92
CA TRP A 602 -0.23 6.22 3.02
C TRP A 602 -1.13 7.33 3.55
N ALA A 603 -2.35 6.99 3.99
CA ALA A 603 -3.33 7.94 4.48
C ALA A 603 -2.93 8.58 5.82
N MET A 604 -2.22 7.83 6.67
CA MET A 604 -1.62 8.34 7.91
C MET A 604 -0.47 9.32 7.65
N GLY A 605 0.00 9.41 6.39
CA GLY A 605 1.11 10.26 6.02
C GLY A 605 2.41 9.78 6.67
N SER A 606 2.58 8.47 6.85
CA SER A 606 3.92 7.92 7.09
C SER A 606 4.85 8.25 5.92
N GLY A 607 4.26 8.54 4.76
CA GLY A 607 4.97 8.82 3.53
C GLY A 607 5.77 7.60 3.13
N SER A 608 5.45 7.02 1.97
CA SER A 608 6.51 6.61 1.06
C SER A 608 7.21 7.84 0.44
N GLY A 609 7.44 8.90 1.21
CA GLY A 609 8.72 9.57 1.09
C GLY A 609 9.70 8.53 1.61
N ASP A 610 10.73 8.23 0.82
CA ASP A 610 11.89 7.48 1.30
C ASP A 610 12.09 7.81 2.79
N PRO A 611 12.00 6.82 3.71
CA PRO A 611 11.72 7.05 5.12
C PRO A 611 12.59 8.20 5.60
N ALA A 612 12.01 9.14 6.36
CA ALA A 612 12.78 10.21 7.00
C ALA A 612 14.12 9.61 7.42
N PRO A 613 15.25 10.04 6.82
CA PRO A 613 16.37 9.12 6.65
C PRO A 613 16.78 8.56 7.99
N THR A 614 16.66 7.24 8.14
CA THR A 614 16.80 6.60 9.45
C THR A 614 18.20 6.89 9.94
N CYS A 615 18.30 7.52 11.11
CA CYS A 615 19.57 7.70 11.78
C CYS A 615 20.22 6.33 12.03
N GLY A 616 21.55 6.27 11.96
CA GLY A 616 22.29 5.09 12.40
C GLY A 616 23.69 5.42 12.85
N THR A 617 24.32 4.50 13.57
CA THR A 617 25.66 4.69 14.14
C THR A 617 26.67 3.87 13.34
N SER A 618 27.75 4.50 12.91
CA SER A 618 28.92 3.77 12.38
C SER A 618 29.91 3.48 13.49
N THR A 619 30.42 2.25 13.54
CA THR A 619 31.48 1.75 14.41
C THR A 619 32.51 1.00 13.57
N THR A 620 33.63 0.57 14.16
CA THR A 620 34.67 -0.21 13.46
C THR A 620 34.18 -1.56 12.93
N SER A 621 33.05 -2.06 13.43
CA SER A 621 32.45 -3.35 13.03
C SER A 621 31.15 -3.20 12.23
N ALA A 622 30.57 -1.99 12.15
CA ALA A 622 29.32 -1.74 11.44
C ALA A 622 29.33 -0.34 10.82
N VAL A 623 29.20 -0.24 9.50
CA VAL A 623 29.22 1.04 8.77
C VAL A 623 27.80 1.42 8.39
N TYR A 624 27.38 2.63 8.75
CA TYR A 624 26.12 3.21 8.26
C TYR A 624 26.23 3.46 6.76
N ASN A 625 25.29 2.91 5.99
CA ASN A 625 25.15 3.15 4.57
C ASN A 625 23.68 3.42 4.25
N ARG A 626 23.42 4.45 3.47
CA ARG A 626 22.07 4.82 3.02
C ARG A 626 22.11 5.15 1.54
N THR A 627 21.43 4.34 0.73
CA THR A 627 21.27 4.60 -0.70
C THR A 627 20.29 5.74 -0.95
N PHE A 628 20.51 6.50 -2.02
CA PHE A 628 19.62 7.54 -2.51
C PHE A 628 19.68 7.57 -4.05
N ALA A 629 18.73 8.23 -4.72
CA ALA A 629 18.73 8.29 -6.18
C ALA A 629 19.93 9.09 -6.71
N SER A 630 20.65 8.55 -7.70
CA SER A 630 21.78 9.25 -8.30
C SER A 630 21.34 10.42 -9.17
N SER A 631 21.99 11.57 -9.01
CA SER A 631 21.87 12.75 -9.90
C SER A 631 23.26 13.21 -10.35
N THR A 632 23.33 14.03 -11.39
CA THR A 632 24.59 14.63 -11.88
C THR A 632 25.06 15.79 -11.00
N ARG A 633 24.13 16.55 -10.43
CA ARG A 633 24.38 17.63 -9.47
C ARG A 633 23.34 17.59 -8.36
N PHE A 634 23.76 17.62 -7.11
CA PHE A 634 22.84 17.47 -5.98
C PHE A 634 23.45 17.94 -4.66
N ASP A 635 22.57 18.24 -3.71
CA ASP A 635 22.93 18.50 -2.32
C ASP A 635 22.57 17.31 -1.42
N VAL A 636 23.40 17.07 -0.41
CA VAL A 636 23.11 16.14 0.71
C VAL A 636 23.26 16.89 2.01
N VAL A 637 22.26 16.82 2.88
CA VAL A 637 22.31 17.40 4.23
C VAL A 637 22.22 16.27 5.25
N VAL A 638 23.13 16.27 6.23
CA VAL A 638 23.22 15.22 7.25
C VAL A 638 23.62 15.82 8.59
N ASP A 639 22.93 15.42 9.67
CA ASP A 639 23.35 15.68 11.03
C ASP A 639 24.33 14.57 11.46
N ALA A 640 25.50 14.96 11.96
CA ALA A 640 26.58 14.07 12.36
C ALA A 640 26.97 14.35 13.83
N THR A 641 27.00 13.30 14.65
CA THR A 641 27.37 13.37 16.07
C THR A 641 28.58 12.45 16.32
N PRO A 642 29.82 12.98 16.25
CA PRO A 642 31.05 12.20 16.45
C PRO A 642 31.35 11.96 17.94
N GLU A 643 31.98 10.83 18.26
CA GLU A 643 32.57 10.56 19.59
C GLU A 643 34.06 10.95 19.66
N ALA A 644 34.59 11.19 20.87
CA ALA A 644 35.96 11.69 21.09
C ALA A 644 37.08 10.65 20.89
N VAL A 645 36.73 9.38 20.66
CA VAL A 645 37.64 8.25 20.84
C VAL A 645 38.56 7.97 19.64
N ALA A 646 38.23 8.49 18.45
CA ALA A 646 39.06 8.41 17.23
C ALA A 646 38.49 9.27 16.09
N ASP A 647 39.21 9.34 14.97
CA ASP A 647 38.76 10.04 13.76
C ASP A 647 37.49 9.42 13.19
N THR A 648 36.48 10.26 12.98
CA THR A 648 35.19 9.86 12.40
C THR A 648 34.74 10.86 11.34
N GLY A 649 33.72 10.52 10.55
CA GLY A 649 33.18 11.45 9.57
C GLY A 649 32.03 10.90 8.74
N VAL A 650 31.63 11.68 7.75
CA VAL A 650 30.55 11.37 6.81
C VAL A 650 30.99 11.66 5.38
N GLY A 651 30.47 10.91 4.42
CA GLY A 651 30.85 11.08 3.03
C GLY A 651 29.90 10.41 2.04
N ILE A 652 30.07 10.73 0.76
CA ILE A 652 29.22 10.24 -0.33
C ILE A 652 30.04 9.36 -1.27
N GLY A 653 29.52 8.19 -1.62
CA GLY A 653 30.16 7.20 -2.50
C GLY A 653 29.20 6.57 -3.52
N ALA A 654 29.69 5.56 -4.22
CA ALA A 654 28.92 4.72 -5.14
C ALA A 654 28.60 3.36 -4.49
N ASN A 655 27.47 2.75 -4.86
CA ASN A 655 27.05 1.41 -4.46
C ASN A 655 27.21 0.41 -5.65
N PRO A 656 27.86 -0.78 -5.48
CA PRO A 656 28.54 -1.28 -4.29
C PRO A 656 29.83 -0.51 -3.96
N PRO A 657 30.23 -0.42 -2.68
CA PRO A 657 31.45 0.28 -2.30
C PRO A 657 32.64 -0.35 -3.02
N VAL A 658 33.46 0.49 -3.66
CA VAL A 658 34.68 0.06 -4.34
C VAL A 658 35.69 -0.40 -3.27
N ASN A 659 35.73 -1.71 -3.03
CA ASN A 659 36.77 -2.47 -2.31
C ASN A 659 37.25 -1.93 -0.92
N GLU A 660 36.42 -1.72 0.11
CA GLU A 660 36.95 -1.54 1.48
C GLU A 660 35.93 -1.54 2.63
N ALA A 661 36.27 -2.20 3.75
CA ALA A 661 35.35 -2.56 4.84
C ALA A 661 35.21 -1.55 5.99
N ASN A 662 36.07 -0.52 6.14
CA ASN A 662 36.01 0.32 7.35
C ASN A 662 36.61 1.74 7.28
N SER A 663 37.37 2.12 6.24
CA SER A 663 38.01 3.46 6.17
C SER A 663 37.21 4.49 5.36
N PHE A 664 37.63 5.77 5.42
CA PHE A 664 37.12 6.98 4.73
C PHE A 664 37.05 6.91 3.17
N SER A 665 36.54 5.83 2.60
CA SER A 665 36.54 5.50 1.16
C SER A 665 35.30 5.98 0.42
N THR A 666 35.05 7.28 0.56
CA THR A 666 34.01 8.04 -0.12
C THR A 666 34.61 9.01 -1.14
N ALA A 667 33.84 9.39 -2.15
CA ALA A 667 34.24 10.41 -3.14
C ALA A 667 34.40 11.77 -2.48
N THR A 668 33.46 12.12 -1.59
CA THR A 668 33.46 13.31 -0.75
C THR A 668 33.59 12.92 0.72
N THR A 669 34.27 13.71 1.55
CA THR A 669 34.44 13.37 2.96
C THR A 669 34.54 14.62 3.82
N VAL A 670 33.77 14.67 4.91
CA VAL A 670 34.01 15.57 6.05
C VAL A 670 34.42 14.72 7.25
N ARG A 671 35.55 15.06 7.86
CA ARG A 671 36.16 14.37 9.00
C ARG A 671 36.18 15.26 10.24
N PHE A 672 35.91 14.64 11.38
CA PHE A 672 36.17 15.16 12.73
C PHE A 672 37.53 14.63 13.20
N ASN A 673 38.57 15.44 13.06
CA ASN A 673 39.95 15.05 13.30
C ASN A 673 40.28 15.18 14.80
N THR A 674 40.67 14.10 15.44
CA THR A 674 41.04 14.04 16.87
C THR A 674 42.45 14.55 17.14
N ALA A 675 43.35 14.55 16.16
CA ALA A 675 44.73 15.01 16.35
C ALA A 675 44.85 16.53 16.52
N ASN A 676 43.95 17.30 15.89
CA ASN A 676 43.95 18.77 15.95
C ASN A 676 42.61 19.39 16.37
N ASN A 677 41.60 18.56 16.67
CA ASN A 677 40.23 18.96 17.04
C ASN A 677 39.54 19.86 16.00
N ARG A 678 39.80 19.64 14.71
CA ARG A 678 39.19 20.41 13.61
C ARG A 678 38.26 19.58 12.72
N ILE A 679 37.27 20.26 12.14
CA ILE A 679 36.40 19.71 11.08
C ILE A 679 37.05 20.01 9.74
N GLU A 680 37.38 18.98 8.97
CA GLU A 680 38.14 19.08 7.72
C GLU A 680 37.38 18.38 6.58
N ALA A 681 37.48 18.90 5.36
CA ALA A 681 36.92 18.23 4.17
C ALA A 681 38.05 17.73 3.26
N ARG A 682 37.90 16.54 2.69
CA ARG A 682 38.95 15.93 1.85
C ARG A 682 39.00 16.59 0.48
N SER A 683 40.19 16.94 -0.02
CA SER A 683 40.41 17.30 -1.42
C SER A 683 41.47 16.38 -2.01
N ALA A 684 41.06 15.53 -2.95
CA ALA A 684 41.88 14.47 -3.54
C ALA A 684 42.60 13.61 -2.48
N GLY A 685 43.91 13.78 -2.33
CA GLY A 685 44.77 13.03 -1.40
C GLY A 685 44.90 13.62 0.00
N THR A 686 44.40 14.84 0.24
CA THR A 686 44.75 15.65 1.42
C THR A 686 43.53 16.24 2.12
N TYR A 687 43.71 16.76 3.33
CA TYR A 687 42.73 17.57 4.06
C TYR A 687 43.29 18.99 4.20
N PRO A 688 42.77 19.98 3.45
CA PRO A 688 43.15 21.38 3.65
C PRO A 688 42.88 21.83 5.08
N ALA A 689 43.78 22.64 5.65
CA ALA A 689 43.68 23.10 7.03
C ALA A 689 42.45 24.01 7.24
N THR A 690 41.75 23.81 8.36
CA THR A 690 40.60 24.63 8.77
C THR A 690 40.76 25.11 10.21
N THR A 691 39.98 26.12 10.60
CA THR A 691 39.94 26.63 11.98
C THR A 691 38.68 26.21 12.74
N ILE A 692 37.81 25.40 12.13
CA ILE A 692 36.49 25.05 12.67
C ILE A 692 36.65 23.99 13.77
N PRO A 693 36.41 24.32 15.06
CA PRO A 693 36.54 23.35 16.13
C PRO A 693 35.38 22.36 16.15
N TRP A 694 35.61 21.18 16.72
CA TRP A 694 34.52 20.29 17.12
C TRP A 694 34.69 19.78 18.55
N THR A 695 33.63 19.23 19.10
CA THR A 695 33.57 18.63 20.43
C THR A 695 32.73 17.37 20.34
N ALA A 696 33.18 16.30 21.00
CA ALA A 696 32.47 15.04 20.96
C ALA A 696 31.08 15.10 21.59
N GLY A 697 30.17 14.26 21.09
CA GLY A 697 28.78 14.20 21.51
C GLY A 697 27.93 15.38 21.06
N GLN A 698 28.52 16.36 20.35
CA GLN A 698 27.80 17.48 19.79
C GLN A 698 27.34 17.19 18.37
N LYS A 699 26.16 17.71 18.01
CA LYS A 699 25.56 17.50 16.69
C LYS A 699 25.96 18.61 15.72
N TYR A 700 26.56 18.23 14.60
CA TYR A 700 26.96 19.13 13.52
C TYR A 700 26.14 18.85 12.27
N ARG A 701 25.53 19.89 11.69
CA ARG A 701 24.84 19.73 10.39
C ARG A 701 25.83 19.94 9.26
N ILE A 702 26.07 18.90 8.48
CA ILE A 702 26.96 18.92 7.32
C ILE A 702 26.13 19.01 6.05
N ARG A 703 26.54 19.89 5.12
CA ARG A 703 25.97 19.98 3.78
C ARG A 703 27.06 19.75 2.74
N PHE A 704 26.81 18.80 1.84
CA PHE A 704 27.60 18.58 0.64
C PHE A 704 26.86 19.14 -0.56
N SER A 705 27.58 19.83 -1.44
CA SER A 705 27.09 20.21 -2.77
C SER A 705 27.99 19.57 -3.81
N VAL A 706 27.46 18.61 -4.57
CA VAL A 706 28.22 17.65 -5.37
C VAL A 706 28.00 17.90 -6.86
N ASP A 707 29.09 17.95 -7.63
CA ASP A 707 29.09 17.97 -9.10
C ASP A 707 29.85 16.73 -9.61
N VAL A 708 29.10 15.71 -10.03
CA VAL A 708 29.64 14.44 -10.51
C VAL A 708 30.39 14.61 -11.83
N PRO A 709 29.86 15.31 -12.87
CA PRO A 709 30.61 15.58 -14.10
C PRO A 709 31.94 16.29 -13.90
N ALA A 710 32.03 17.22 -12.93
CA ALA A 710 33.26 17.95 -12.64
C ALA A 710 34.18 17.24 -11.64
N HIS A 711 33.77 16.10 -11.07
CA HIS A 711 34.45 15.38 -9.98
C HIS A 711 34.84 16.30 -8.81
N THR A 712 33.95 17.24 -8.44
CA THR A 712 34.18 18.21 -7.38
C THR A 712 32.99 18.35 -6.43
N TYR A 713 33.25 18.86 -5.24
CA TYR A 713 32.21 19.21 -4.27
C TYR A 713 32.58 20.42 -3.41
N SER A 714 31.58 21.01 -2.78
CA SER A 714 31.74 21.96 -1.68
C SER A 714 31.15 21.37 -0.40
N ALA A 715 31.75 21.69 0.74
CA ALA A 715 31.35 21.19 2.05
C ALA A 715 31.18 22.32 3.07
N PHE A 716 30.10 22.24 3.83
CA PHE A 716 29.70 23.24 4.83
C PHE A 716 29.33 22.54 6.14
N VAL A 717 29.48 23.23 7.27
CA VAL A 717 29.07 22.76 8.60
C VAL A 717 28.35 23.85 9.37
N THR A 718 27.24 23.51 10.02
CA THR A 718 26.59 24.35 11.03
C THR A 718 26.85 23.73 12.42
N PRO A 719 27.66 24.39 13.28
CA PRO A 719 27.87 23.95 14.66
C PRO A 719 26.60 24.08 15.52
N PRO A 720 26.52 23.39 16.68
CA PRO A 720 25.41 23.56 17.62
C PRO A 720 25.19 25.03 17.99
N GLY A 721 23.97 25.53 17.76
CA GLY A 721 23.60 26.93 18.05
C GLY A 721 24.30 27.99 17.19
N GLY A 722 25.04 27.59 16.14
CA GLY A 722 25.78 28.51 15.27
C GLY A 722 25.14 28.71 13.90
N SER A 723 25.80 29.51 13.04
CA SER A 723 25.47 29.65 11.62
C SER A 723 26.31 28.73 10.74
N GLU A 724 25.89 28.47 9.50
CA GLU A 724 26.64 27.66 8.55
C GLU A 724 28.01 28.29 8.24
N LEU A 725 29.06 27.47 8.29
CA LEU A 725 30.45 27.79 7.99
C LEU A 725 30.91 26.97 6.79
N THR A 726 31.71 27.57 5.91
CA THR A 726 32.35 26.84 4.80
C THR A 726 33.55 26.06 5.30
N ILE A 727 33.59 24.75 5.02
CA ILE A 727 34.76 23.90 5.24
C ILE A 727 35.69 23.99 4.02
N GLY A 728 35.13 23.96 2.82
CA GLY A 728 35.86 24.14 1.56
C GLY A 728 34.95 24.16 0.33
N THR A 729 35.44 24.71 -0.78
CA THR A 729 34.72 24.78 -2.07
C THR A 729 35.59 24.26 -3.21
N GLY A 730 34.98 23.71 -4.26
CA GLY A 730 35.70 23.17 -5.41
C GLY A 730 36.68 22.04 -5.07
N LEU A 731 36.41 21.28 -4.01
CA LEU A 731 37.25 20.19 -3.53
C LEU A 731 37.18 19.02 -4.52
N ALA A 732 38.33 18.48 -4.92
CA ALA A 732 38.39 17.35 -5.84
C ALA A 732 37.94 16.05 -5.13
N PHE A 733 37.22 15.19 -5.85
CA PHE A 733 36.91 13.84 -5.36
C PHE A 733 38.19 13.06 -5.04
N ARG A 734 38.07 12.07 -4.14
CA ARG A 734 39.15 11.13 -3.85
C ARG A 734 39.62 10.43 -5.14
N SER A 735 40.91 10.13 -5.26
CA SER A 735 41.54 9.65 -6.50
C SER A 735 40.93 8.35 -7.07
N ASN A 736 40.44 7.45 -6.23
CA ASN A 736 39.75 6.23 -6.66
C ASN A 736 38.31 6.48 -7.18
N TYR A 737 37.82 7.72 -7.11
CA TYR A 737 36.56 8.18 -7.70
C TYR A 737 36.79 9.12 -8.89
N ALA A 738 38.01 9.22 -9.43
CA ALA A 738 38.34 10.11 -10.55
C ALA A 738 37.61 9.76 -11.87
N SER A 739 37.02 8.56 -11.97
CA SER A 739 36.23 8.13 -13.12
C SER A 739 34.79 7.75 -12.75
N VAL A 740 34.30 8.15 -11.58
CA VAL A 740 32.94 7.79 -11.16
C VAL A 740 31.91 8.49 -12.04
N THR A 741 30.86 7.76 -12.43
CA THR A 741 29.76 8.28 -13.26
C THR A 741 28.47 8.48 -12.48
N ALA A 742 28.36 7.92 -11.27
CA ALA A 742 27.22 8.08 -10.39
C ALA A 742 27.62 7.95 -8.91
N LEU A 743 27.03 8.78 -8.06
CA LEU A 743 27.12 8.69 -6.61
C LEU A 743 25.70 8.55 -6.05
N ASN A 744 25.49 7.58 -5.17
CA ASN A 744 24.16 7.15 -4.73
C ASN A 744 24.15 6.57 -3.31
N ASN A 745 25.18 6.85 -2.51
CA ASN A 745 25.31 6.29 -1.17
C ASN A 745 25.89 7.28 -0.17
N LEU A 746 25.16 7.57 0.89
CA LEU A 746 25.65 8.30 2.07
C LEU A 746 26.21 7.28 3.07
N ARG A 747 27.40 7.58 3.60
CA ARG A 747 28.14 6.68 4.47
C ARG A 747 28.70 7.39 5.69
N GLY A 748 28.68 6.73 6.84
CA GLY A 748 29.51 7.08 8.00
C GLY A 748 30.89 6.42 7.92
N SER A 749 31.94 7.14 8.31
CA SER A 749 33.33 6.69 8.27
C SER A 749 33.94 6.76 9.65
N VAL A 750 34.70 5.73 10.05
CA VAL A 750 35.35 5.66 11.36
C VAL A 750 36.69 4.95 11.25
N ASP A 751 37.77 5.57 11.75
CA ASP A 751 39.08 4.90 11.94
C ASP A 751 39.20 4.30 13.36
N GLY A 752 38.19 4.55 14.20
CA GLY A 752 37.97 4.05 15.56
C GLY A 752 36.72 4.72 16.14
N GLY A 753 36.25 4.30 17.32
CA GLY A 753 35.11 4.95 17.97
C GLY A 753 33.78 4.80 17.24
N SER A 754 32.88 5.78 17.39
CA SER A 754 31.62 5.80 16.65
C SER A 754 31.13 7.20 16.25
N ILE A 755 30.25 7.23 15.24
CA ILE A 755 29.56 8.45 14.78
C ILE A 755 28.11 8.15 14.46
N GLN A 756 27.19 8.93 15.03
CA GLN A 756 25.79 8.90 14.64
C GLN A 756 25.58 9.76 13.39
N VAL A 757 24.92 9.18 12.39
CA VAL A 757 24.62 9.78 11.09
C VAL A 757 23.12 9.82 10.91
N CYS A 758 22.56 11.02 10.79
CA CYS A 758 21.13 11.28 10.65
C CYS A 758 20.90 12.11 9.38
N PRO A 759 20.58 11.49 8.23
CA PRO A 759 20.39 12.27 7.02
C PRO A 759 19.15 13.16 7.16
N VAL A 760 19.29 14.41 6.74
CA VAL A 760 18.27 15.46 6.83
C VAL A 760 17.61 15.66 5.47
N THR A 761 18.41 15.59 4.40
CA THR A 761 17.94 15.66 3.02
C THR A 761 18.85 14.82 2.14
N LEU A 762 18.24 13.91 1.39
CA LEU A 762 18.90 13.12 0.36
C LEU A 762 18.26 13.43 -1.00
N PRO A 763 19.00 13.27 -2.11
CA PRO A 763 18.44 13.36 -3.45
C PRO A 763 17.30 12.34 -3.64
N ALA A 764 16.18 12.82 -4.18
CA ALA A 764 14.98 12.03 -4.46
C ALA A 764 15.12 11.19 -5.73
#